data_AF-A0A2N3FWR2-F1
#
_entry.id   AF-A0A2N3FWR2-F1
#
_cell.length_a   1.000
_cell.length_b   1.000
_cell.length_c   1.000
_cell.angle_alpha   90.00
_cell.angle_beta   90.00
_cell.angle_gamma   90.00
#
_symmetry.space_group_name_H-M   'P 1'
#
loop_
_entity.id
_entity.type
_entity.pdbx_description
1 polymer ?
#
loop_
_entity_poly.entity_id
_entity_poly.type
_entity_poly.pdbx_seq_one_letter_code
_entity_poly.pdbx_strand_id
1 'polypeptide(L)'
;MIHENDLPRWQAKLLQVEAAVATDRDVLDRWAGQDALRDVRDDELRTIVEAFQTKAELDEFREAVDHWAHRPGPYVGFTGFGQMWLNQVVKHTPLGDTEVTHALQEALTTPNSIEDSIKKMNSVMRVTENLVPKGGPQVGRIPYVLSLFWSTDHDADPRWPVMWPSAPAMMAELGWSRPWSNQDRWPGYVEAARSFFPSDISRFYRLMWHLSEHKFVGLNPELPSLCAEASDLMAKYNRGLGYADDDVAARAEALAYQLRGELGLAGDGLAGEISARVGRTLRPQKIDTRVAFEKTAAFRADAYTAWTESEASFAPSFRLWATRSGLAMGIHAYGDNDADSARLAARLSPKVPAGMTFFQLKPHLSGDRLVPVENYTTGQIFVGRWWTWDEVPIGLSLQDAVLDVADELIPAFDIMAPRPETSPAPTPGNEVTDEFVELAARFRSGRPYPNDRDAWQKDQRARFADMLSADNLVIFDLEIFRQLVNTGRYGGPGPQSVLNASLASMDSIALDAFAHKLHEILWGTEPVATRIDRALDWEDLGTKGLGESIVMKMFAIVEPDRFLAAFPLTGPHGKIAMLRRIGLPEPEPTSSRGQRHLEANDVLRARLEPLFPDDPWGQTQFAYWLLENEAVGKEPEIDLLDPTAAELFVPKQFLEEIRELILEKGQVVFYGPPGTGKTYVAEKFAAAIQPDPDRRMLVQFHPSMSYEDFFEGYRPRTDEVGQMSYELRRGPLALIAEKAEASPGQPHVLIIDELNRANLPRVFGELLYLLEYRRKWVRTQYRAEEPFELPSNLYFIGTMNTADRSIAMIDAALRRRFHFIPFIPNEGPLADVLRNWLKKNEEPAWIASMVDRINEELRVLLRGSHLLIGHSHFIVPAAGKGKPTVLGEARLRRIWDYGIYPMIEDQLYGKPDKLADFTWDAVLKRFGPSSAAAIEEQEALEASRDSDAG
;
A
#
# COMPACT_ATOMS: atom_id res chain seq x y z
N MET A 1 22.74 -26.92 -10.08
CA MET A 1 22.76 -28.23 -10.73
C MET A 1 21.37 -28.62 -11.16
N ILE A 2 21.21 -28.85 -12.46
CA ILE A 2 19.96 -29.31 -13.08
C ILE A 2 19.72 -30.76 -12.65
N HIS A 3 18.50 -31.09 -12.27
CA HIS A 3 18.15 -32.45 -11.88
C HIS A 3 18.21 -33.38 -13.10
N GLU A 4 18.74 -34.60 -12.95
CA GLU A 4 18.97 -35.53 -14.07
C GLU A 4 17.69 -35.83 -14.88
N ASN A 5 16.55 -35.94 -14.21
CA ASN A 5 15.24 -36.14 -14.85
C ASN A 5 14.70 -34.92 -15.60
N ASP A 6 15.18 -33.70 -15.31
CA ASP A 6 14.67 -32.48 -15.93
C ASP A 6 15.38 -32.17 -17.25
N LEU A 7 16.65 -32.57 -17.37
CA LEU A 7 17.45 -32.35 -18.57
C LEU A 7 16.77 -32.88 -19.85
N PRO A 8 16.30 -34.15 -19.94
CA PRO A 8 15.61 -34.63 -21.14
C PRO A 8 14.28 -33.89 -21.40
N ARG A 9 13.57 -33.46 -20.36
CA ARG A 9 12.29 -32.72 -20.50
C ARG A 9 12.49 -31.34 -21.08
N TRP A 10 13.50 -30.62 -20.59
CA TRP A 10 13.83 -29.29 -21.09
C TRP A 10 14.39 -29.38 -22.50
N GLN A 11 15.19 -30.41 -22.80
CA GLN A 11 15.68 -30.67 -24.16
C GLN A 11 14.53 -30.92 -25.13
N ALA A 12 13.51 -31.71 -24.75
CA ALA A 12 12.34 -31.95 -25.58
C ALA A 12 11.57 -30.65 -25.90
N LYS A 13 11.41 -29.75 -24.91
CA LYS A 13 10.83 -28.42 -25.14
C LYS A 13 11.68 -27.58 -26.09
N LEU A 14 12.99 -27.52 -25.87
CA LEU A 14 13.90 -26.76 -26.73
C LEU A 14 13.85 -27.23 -28.19
N LEU A 15 13.75 -28.54 -28.43
CA LEU A 15 13.63 -29.09 -29.78
C LEU A 15 12.32 -28.66 -30.47
N GLN A 16 11.21 -28.53 -29.73
CA GLN A 16 9.97 -28.00 -30.30
C GLN A 16 10.11 -26.52 -30.68
N VAL A 17 10.73 -25.73 -29.81
CA VAL A 17 10.98 -24.30 -30.07
C VAL A 17 11.93 -24.14 -31.26
N GLU A 18 12.96 -24.99 -31.35
CA GLU A 18 13.89 -25.01 -32.47
C GLU A 18 13.17 -25.34 -33.79
N ALA A 19 12.25 -26.31 -33.77
CA ALA A 19 11.42 -26.63 -34.93
C ALA A 19 10.53 -25.45 -35.35
N ALA A 20 9.97 -24.71 -34.39
CA ALA A 20 9.19 -23.50 -34.68
C ALA A 20 10.07 -22.40 -35.31
N VAL A 21 11.23 -22.13 -34.72
CA VAL A 21 12.22 -21.17 -35.24
C VAL A 21 12.68 -21.55 -36.65
N ALA A 22 12.87 -22.85 -36.93
CA ALA A 22 13.30 -23.32 -38.25
C ALA A 22 12.30 -22.96 -39.38
N THR A 23 11.05 -22.64 -39.03
CA THR A 23 10.02 -22.18 -39.98
C THR A 23 9.96 -20.65 -40.12
N ASP A 24 10.62 -19.91 -39.24
CA ASP A 24 10.63 -18.44 -39.21
C ASP A 24 11.86 -17.88 -39.94
N ARG A 25 11.68 -17.56 -41.23
CA ARG A 25 12.77 -17.04 -42.07
C ARG A 25 13.31 -15.70 -41.59
N ASP A 26 12.46 -14.82 -41.06
CA ASP A 26 12.87 -13.49 -40.63
C ASP A 26 13.79 -13.57 -39.41
N VAL A 27 13.48 -14.47 -38.46
CA VAL A 27 14.34 -14.75 -37.30
C VAL A 27 15.67 -15.36 -37.73
N LEU A 28 15.66 -16.34 -38.64
CA LEU A 28 16.88 -16.99 -39.13
C LEU A 28 17.79 -16.01 -39.90
N ASP A 29 17.24 -15.18 -40.78
CA ASP A 29 17.99 -14.18 -41.53
C ASP A 29 18.61 -13.14 -40.59
N ARG A 30 17.87 -12.74 -39.54
CA ARG A 30 18.38 -11.84 -38.50
C ARG A 30 19.55 -12.47 -37.74
N TRP A 31 19.46 -13.74 -37.34
CA TRP A 31 20.55 -14.42 -36.63
C TRP A 31 21.78 -14.61 -37.52
N ALA A 32 21.59 -14.97 -38.80
CA ALA A 32 22.68 -15.09 -39.75
C ALA A 32 23.42 -13.75 -39.97
N GLY A 33 22.66 -12.65 -40.08
CA GLY A 33 23.26 -11.31 -40.16
C GLY A 33 24.04 -10.90 -38.91
N GLN A 34 23.59 -11.33 -37.73
CA GLN A 34 24.32 -11.13 -36.48
C GLN A 34 25.60 -11.96 -36.40
N ASP A 35 25.55 -13.22 -36.84
CA ASP A 35 26.70 -14.14 -36.83
C ASP A 35 27.78 -13.70 -37.82
N ALA A 36 27.40 -13.17 -38.98
CA ALA A 36 28.34 -12.66 -39.98
C ALA A 36 29.25 -11.54 -39.47
N LEU A 37 28.83 -10.83 -38.42
CA LEU A 37 29.60 -9.76 -37.80
C LEU A 37 30.23 -10.16 -36.46
N ARG A 38 29.99 -11.37 -35.95
CA ARG A 38 30.36 -11.73 -34.57
C ARG A 38 31.88 -11.71 -34.34
N ASP A 39 32.64 -12.46 -35.13
CA ASP A 39 34.09 -12.59 -34.95
C ASP A 39 34.80 -11.22 -34.97
N VAL A 40 34.46 -10.37 -35.96
CA VAL A 40 35.02 -9.02 -36.07
C VAL A 40 34.70 -8.17 -34.84
N ARG A 41 33.48 -8.31 -34.31
CA ARG A 41 33.01 -7.50 -33.18
C ARG A 41 33.59 -7.99 -31.85
N ASP A 42 33.87 -9.29 -31.75
CA ASP A 42 34.54 -9.93 -30.62
C ASP A 42 36.02 -9.49 -30.56
N ASP A 43 36.73 -9.53 -31.69
CA ASP A 43 38.12 -9.04 -31.81
C ASP A 43 38.26 -7.55 -31.44
N GLU A 44 37.32 -6.72 -31.92
CA GLU A 44 37.27 -5.30 -31.58
C GLU A 44 37.11 -5.08 -30.06
N LEU A 45 36.21 -5.84 -29.41
CA LEU A 45 35.98 -5.70 -27.98
C LEU A 45 37.18 -6.20 -27.16
N ARG A 46 37.82 -7.29 -27.58
CA ARG A 46 39.06 -7.79 -26.95
C ARG A 46 40.17 -6.76 -27.01
N THR A 47 40.36 -6.12 -28.16
CA THR A 47 41.34 -5.04 -28.31
C THR A 47 41.07 -3.88 -27.35
N ILE A 48 39.80 -3.53 -27.13
CA ILE A 48 39.40 -2.50 -26.16
C ILE A 48 39.73 -2.93 -24.72
N VAL A 49 39.44 -4.19 -24.37
CA VAL A 49 39.77 -4.74 -23.05
C VAL A 49 41.28 -4.76 -22.82
N GLU A 50 42.08 -5.22 -23.78
CA GLU A 50 43.56 -5.24 -23.69
C GLU A 50 44.15 -3.85 -23.49
N ALA A 51 43.63 -2.84 -24.20
CA ALA A 51 44.01 -1.45 -24.02
C ALA A 51 43.69 -0.97 -22.59
N PHE A 52 42.52 -1.33 -22.05
CA PHE A 52 42.15 -1.01 -20.68
C PHE A 52 43.00 -1.74 -19.63
N GLN A 53 43.37 -3.00 -19.86
CA GLN A 53 44.30 -3.74 -19.00
C GLN A 53 45.68 -3.05 -18.92
N THR A 54 46.13 -2.46 -20.02
CA THR A 54 47.45 -1.83 -20.09
C THR A 54 47.46 -0.42 -19.50
N LYS A 55 46.43 0.39 -19.80
CA LYS A 55 46.41 1.82 -19.46
C LYS A 55 45.73 2.14 -18.13
N ALA A 56 44.77 1.32 -17.69
CA ALA A 56 43.93 1.58 -16.51
C ALA A 56 43.12 2.90 -16.58
N GLU A 57 42.86 3.42 -17.79
CA GLU A 57 42.08 4.66 -18.00
C GLU A 57 40.59 4.34 -18.19
N LEU A 58 39.80 4.54 -17.12
CA LEU A 58 38.39 4.14 -17.06
C LEU A 58 37.48 4.93 -18.02
N ASP A 59 37.74 6.23 -18.20
CA ASP A 59 37.01 7.08 -19.15
C ASP A 59 37.27 6.70 -20.61
N GLU A 60 38.54 6.44 -20.97
CA GLU A 60 38.91 5.96 -22.31
C GLU A 60 38.23 4.61 -22.62
N PHE A 61 38.22 3.69 -21.65
CA PHE A 61 37.56 2.40 -21.79
C PHE A 61 36.05 2.55 -22.01
N ARG A 62 35.38 3.38 -21.20
CA ARG A 62 33.95 3.69 -21.35
C ARG A 62 33.63 4.24 -22.73
N GLU A 63 34.40 5.21 -23.23
CA GLU A 63 34.19 5.80 -24.55
C GLU A 63 34.39 4.79 -25.69
N ALA A 64 35.42 3.95 -25.59
CA ALA A 64 35.68 2.91 -26.57
C ALA A 64 34.55 1.86 -26.61
N VAL A 65 34.08 1.41 -25.44
CA VAL A 65 32.94 0.48 -25.33
C VAL A 65 31.65 1.13 -25.82
N ASP A 66 31.41 2.42 -25.52
CA ASP A 66 30.27 3.18 -26.00
C ASP A 66 30.23 3.27 -27.53
N HIS A 67 31.37 3.60 -28.15
CA HIS A 67 31.49 3.67 -29.60
C HIS A 67 31.31 2.30 -30.24
N TRP A 68 31.92 1.26 -29.64
CA TRP A 68 31.74 -0.11 -30.06
C TRP A 68 30.25 -0.49 -30.01
N ALA A 69 29.55 -0.33 -28.88
CA ALA A 69 28.20 -0.83 -28.68
C ALA A 69 27.14 -0.30 -29.67
N HIS A 70 27.32 0.93 -30.19
CA HIS A 70 26.40 1.55 -31.15
C HIS A 70 26.55 1.05 -32.58
N ARG A 71 27.60 0.28 -32.90
CA ARG A 71 27.80 -0.26 -34.24
C ARG A 71 26.92 -1.50 -34.47
N PRO A 72 26.45 -1.73 -35.71
CA PRO A 72 25.68 -2.92 -36.05
C PRO A 72 26.41 -4.22 -35.68
N GLY A 73 25.67 -5.24 -35.23
CA GLY A 73 26.22 -6.54 -34.88
C GLY A 73 25.36 -7.34 -33.90
N PRO A 74 25.89 -8.43 -33.33
CA PRO A 74 25.16 -9.30 -32.40
C PRO A 74 24.88 -8.68 -31.02
N TYR A 75 25.52 -7.54 -30.69
CA TYR A 75 25.51 -6.95 -29.35
C TYR A 75 24.68 -5.67 -29.22
N VAL A 76 23.79 -5.37 -30.17
CA VAL A 76 22.96 -4.14 -30.17
C VAL A 76 22.14 -3.97 -28.89
N GLY A 77 21.75 -5.07 -28.23
CA GLY A 77 21.06 -5.04 -26.94
C GLY A 77 21.87 -4.50 -25.76
N PHE A 78 23.21 -4.35 -25.91
CA PHE A 78 24.08 -3.83 -24.86
C PHE A 78 23.83 -2.33 -24.57
N THR A 79 23.41 -1.55 -25.57
CA THR A 79 23.27 -0.09 -25.49
C THR A 79 22.22 0.39 -24.48
N GLY A 80 21.11 -0.34 -24.34
CA GLY A 80 20.05 0.01 -23.39
C GLY A 80 20.31 -0.46 -21.95
N PHE A 81 21.20 -1.45 -21.76
CA PHE A 81 21.30 -2.17 -20.48
C PHE A 81 22.70 -2.14 -19.86
N GLY A 82 23.69 -2.70 -20.55
CA GLY A 82 25.07 -2.81 -20.06
C GLY A 82 25.86 -1.51 -20.21
N GLN A 83 25.65 -0.80 -21.32
CA GLN A 83 26.25 0.50 -21.57
C GLN A 83 25.86 1.54 -20.52
N MET A 84 24.56 1.64 -20.21
CA MET A 84 24.08 2.58 -19.19
C MET A 84 24.69 2.27 -17.81
N TRP A 85 24.86 0.98 -17.48
CA TRP A 85 25.51 0.57 -16.24
C TRP A 85 26.99 1.00 -16.22
N LEU A 86 27.74 0.76 -17.28
CA LEU A 86 29.15 1.17 -17.37
C LEU A 86 29.29 2.70 -17.25
N ASN A 87 28.43 3.45 -17.94
CA ASN A 87 28.37 4.91 -17.84
C ASN A 87 28.08 5.40 -16.41
N GLN A 88 27.19 4.71 -15.69
CA GLN A 88 26.91 5.02 -14.29
C GLN A 88 28.09 4.70 -13.38
N VAL A 89 28.77 3.56 -13.58
CA VAL A 89 29.97 3.19 -12.81
C VAL A 89 31.01 4.29 -12.95
N VAL A 90 31.42 4.62 -14.18
CA VAL A 90 32.45 5.65 -14.42
C VAL A 90 32.03 7.02 -13.88
N LYS A 91 30.77 7.42 -14.09
CA LYS A 91 30.25 8.71 -13.59
C LYS A 91 30.29 8.83 -12.06
N HIS A 92 30.07 7.71 -11.35
CA HIS A 92 29.98 7.71 -9.90
C HIS A 92 31.29 7.33 -9.20
N THR A 93 32.27 6.79 -9.93
CA THR A 93 33.63 6.55 -9.43
C THR A 93 34.30 7.89 -9.06
N PRO A 94 34.73 8.08 -7.81
CA PRO A 94 35.47 9.28 -7.41
C PRO A 94 36.77 9.45 -8.19
N LEU A 95 37.14 10.70 -8.50
CA LEU A 95 38.43 11.02 -9.13
C LEU A 95 39.59 10.47 -8.29
N GLY A 96 40.41 9.60 -8.91
CA GLY A 96 41.57 8.98 -8.27
C GLY A 96 41.29 7.67 -7.52
N ASP A 97 40.06 7.16 -7.55
CA ASP A 97 39.72 5.83 -7.02
C ASP A 97 40.28 4.73 -7.94
N THR A 98 41.23 3.96 -7.42
CA THR A 98 41.87 2.85 -8.13
C THR A 98 41.21 1.50 -7.85
N GLU A 99 40.32 1.41 -6.85
CA GLU A 99 39.69 0.15 -6.45
C GLU A 99 38.68 -0.30 -7.51
N VAL A 100 37.84 0.62 -8.00
CA VAL A 100 36.86 0.31 -9.07
C VAL A 100 37.57 -0.12 -10.35
N THR A 101 38.61 0.62 -10.75
CA THR A 101 39.40 0.33 -11.95
C THR A 101 40.07 -1.03 -11.87
N HIS A 102 40.73 -1.35 -10.75
CA HIS A 102 41.37 -2.64 -10.55
C HIS A 102 40.36 -3.79 -10.54
N ALA A 103 39.22 -3.63 -9.86
CA ALA A 103 38.17 -4.64 -9.82
C ALA A 103 37.60 -4.93 -11.23
N LEU A 104 37.42 -3.90 -12.07
CA LEU A 104 37.00 -4.08 -13.46
C LEU A 104 38.09 -4.73 -14.32
N GLN A 105 39.35 -4.32 -14.19
CA GLN A 105 40.47 -4.96 -14.90
C GLN A 105 40.53 -6.45 -14.59
N GLU A 106 40.46 -6.83 -13.32
CA GLU A 106 40.46 -8.25 -12.94
C GLU A 106 39.22 -8.99 -13.47
N ALA A 107 38.04 -8.40 -13.36
CA ALA A 107 36.79 -9.07 -13.70
C ALA A 107 36.52 -9.20 -15.20
N LEU A 108 37.08 -8.32 -16.05
CA LEU A 108 36.91 -8.39 -17.51
C LEU A 108 37.74 -9.48 -18.17
N THR A 109 38.75 -10.03 -17.48
CA THR A 109 39.50 -11.19 -17.97
C THR A 109 38.64 -12.45 -17.96
N THR A 110 38.80 -13.30 -18.98
CA THR A 110 38.05 -14.55 -19.12
C THR A 110 38.27 -15.45 -17.90
N PRO A 111 37.19 -15.92 -17.23
CA PRO A 111 37.32 -16.80 -16.09
C PRO A 111 37.77 -18.20 -16.49
N ASN A 112 38.54 -18.85 -15.62
CA ASN A 112 39.02 -20.22 -15.84
C ASN A 112 38.05 -21.29 -15.32
N SER A 113 37.09 -20.91 -14.49
CA SER A 113 36.08 -21.81 -13.92
C SER A 113 34.81 -21.05 -13.52
N ILE A 114 33.73 -21.78 -13.24
CA ILE A 114 32.49 -21.18 -12.71
C ILE A 114 32.77 -20.47 -11.37
N GLU A 115 33.57 -21.08 -10.50
CA GLU A 115 33.95 -20.48 -9.22
C GLU A 115 34.74 -19.17 -9.41
N ASP A 116 35.66 -19.15 -10.37
CA ASP A 116 36.42 -17.94 -10.74
C ASP A 116 35.50 -16.84 -11.28
N SER A 117 34.52 -17.20 -12.12
CA SER A 117 33.53 -16.24 -12.63
C SER A 117 32.69 -15.61 -11.52
N ILE A 118 32.32 -16.38 -10.48
CA ILE A 118 31.58 -15.88 -9.31
C ILE A 118 32.45 -14.92 -8.49
N LYS A 119 33.72 -15.26 -8.27
CA LYS A 119 34.67 -14.38 -7.56
C LYS A 119 34.81 -13.03 -8.27
N LYS A 120 34.98 -13.05 -9.59
CA LYS A 120 35.05 -11.84 -10.43
C LYS A 120 33.77 -11.00 -10.34
N MET A 121 32.59 -11.62 -10.42
CA MET A 121 31.31 -10.89 -10.24
C MET A 121 31.19 -10.24 -8.87
N ASN A 122 31.52 -10.97 -7.80
CA ASN A 122 31.43 -10.46 -6.42
C ASN A 122 32.41 -9.30 -6.18
N SER A 123 33.59 -9.32 -6.80
CA SER A 123 34.55 -8.21 -6.75
C SER A 123 33.94 -6.92 -7.32
N VAL A 124 33.32 -7.00 -8.50
CA VAL A 124 32.64 -5.86 -9.13
C VAL A 124 31.40 -5.43 -8.36
N MET A 125 30.63 -6.37 -7.80
CA MET A 125 29.46 -6.06 -6.96
C MET A 125 29.86 -5.22 -5.76
N ARG A 126 30.91 -5.63 -5.03
CA ARG A 126 31.42 -4.93 -3.84
C ARG A 126 31.76 -3.47 -4.14
N VAL A 127 32.52 -3.22 -5.21
CA VAL A 127 32.90 -1.84 -5.56
C VAL A 127 31.69 -1.05 -6.08
N THR A 128 30.74 -1.68 -6.78
CA THR A 128 29.53 -1.03 -7.30
C THR A 128 28.57 -0.62 -6.18
N GLU A 129 28.43 -1.41 -5.12
CA GLU A 129 27.59 -1.10 -3.95
C GLU A 129 28.09 0.13 -3.17
N ASN A 130 29.41 0.38 -3.20
CA ASN A 130 30.00 1.55 -2.56
C ASN A 130 29.77 2.86 -3.34
N LEU A 131 29.32 2.77 -4.60
CA LEU A 131 29.07 3.93 -5.47
C LEU A 131 27.63 4.47 -5.37
N VAL A 132 26.81 4.04 -4.39
CA VAL A 132 25.35 4.24 -4.38
C VAL A 132 24.89 5.58 -3.77
N PRO A 133 24.42 6.54 -4.60
CA PRO A 133 23.26 7.36 -4.32
C PRO A 133 22.05 6.99 -5.21
N LYS A 134 20.87 7.59 -4.98
CA LYS A 134 19.67 7.42 -5.82
C LYS A 134 20.01 7.62 -7.31
N GLY A 135 19.78 6.59 -8.14
CA GLY A 135 20.05 6.62 -9.59
C GLY A 135 21.44 6.08 -10.02
N GLY A 136 22.23 5.52 -9.08
CA GLY A 136 23.52 4.89 -9.34
C GLY A 136 23.45 3.50 -10.02
N PRO A 137 24.61 2.89 -10.30
CA PRO A 137 24.71 1.62 -11.04
C PRO A 137 24.07 0.45 -10.28
N GLN A 138 23.23 -0.34 -10.97
CA GLN A 138 22.52 -1.47 -10.38
C GLN A 138 23.36 -2.75 -10.39
N VAL A 139 23.60 -3.35 -9.21
CA VAL A 139 24.37 -4.60 -9.05
C VAL A 139 23.79 -5.78 -9.85
N GLY A 140 22.47 -5.82 -10.01
CA GLY A 140 21.80 -6.87 -10.78
C GLY A 140 22.21 -6.91 -12.26
N ARG A 141 22.87 -5.88 -12.79
CA ARG A 141 23.33 -5.82 -14.19
C ARG A 141 24.70 -6.44 -14.43
N ILE A 142 25.49 -6.65 -13.37
CA ILE A 142 26.88 -7.11 -13.46
C ILE A 142 27.03 -8.45 -14.19
N PRO A 143 26.23 -9.49 -13.90
CA PRO A 143 26.34 -10.75 -14.61
C PRO A 143 26.11 -10.62 -16.13
N TYR A 144 25.20 -9.73 -16.54
CA TYR A 144 24.88 -9.46 -17.94
C TYR A 144 26.03 -8.76 -18.66
N VAL A 145 26.67 -7.80 -17.97
CA VAL A 145 27.79 -7.04 -18.52
C VAL A 145 29.02 -7.92 -18.66
N LEU A 146 29.46 -8.57 -17.58
CA LEU A 146 30.71 -9.32 -17.58
C LEU A 146 30.65 -10.57 -18.47
N SER A 147 29.52 -11.27 -18.50
CA SER A 147 29.36 -12.45 -19.35
C SER A 147 29.50 -12.15 -20.84
N LEU A 148 29.14 -10.94 -21.28
CA LEU A 148 29.37 -10.51 -22.65
C LEU A 148 30.87 -10.46 -22.97
N PHE A 149 31.69 -9.85 -22.11
CA PHE A 149 33.13 -9.78 -22.32
C PHE A 149 33.76 -11.17 -22.35
N TRP A 150 33.37 -12.05 -21.43
CA TRP A 150 33.89 -13.42 -21.38
C TRP A 150 33.48 -14.27 -22.60
N SER A 151 32.30 -14.00 -23.17
CA SER A 151 31.81 -14.75 -24.34
C SER A 151 32.62 -14.51 -25.61
N THR A 152 33.37 -13.41 -25.68
CA THR A 152 34.25 -13.10 -26.81
C THR A 152 35.46 -14.04 -26.87
N ASP A 153 35.71 -14.86 -25.84
CA ASP A 153 36.85 -15.77 -25.80
C ASP A 153 36.56 -17.05 -26.56
N HIS A 154 36.95 -17.06 -27.82
CA HIS A 154 36.77 -18.22 -28.69
C HIS A 154 37.71 -19.39 -28.36
N ASP A 155 38.82 -19.11 -27.68
CA ASP A 155 39.84 -20.09 -27.28
C ASP A 155 39.55 -20.71 -25.91
N ALA A 156 38.62 -20.15 -25.14
CA ALA A 156 38.18 -20.71 -23.87
C ALA A 156 37.44 -22.06 -24.07
N ASP A 157 37.91 -23.09 -23.36
CA ASP A 157 37.29 -24.42 -23.34
C ASP A 157 36.92 -24.82 -21.89
N PRO A 158 35.63 -24.97 -21.55
CA PRO A 158 34.44 -24.76 -22.38
C PRO A 158 34.07 -23.28 -22.56
N ARG A 159 33.49 -22.93 -23.72
CA ARG A 159 33.07 -21.55 -24.05
C ARG A 159 32.10 -20.95 -23.04
N TRP A 160 32.09 -19.61 -22.94
CA TRP A 160 31.28 -18.83 -21.99
C TRP A 160 30.05 -18.20 -22.65
N PRO A 161 28.81 -18.46 -22.17
CA PRO A 161 27.61 -17.88 -22.76
C PRO A 161 27.42 -16.42 -22.34
N VAL A 162 26.82 -15.61 -23.21
CA VAL A 162 26.26 -14.30 -22.81
C VAL A 162 24.96 -14.56 -22.06
N MET A 163 24.79 -14.01 -20.87
CA MET A 163 23.50 -14.01 -20.20
C MET A 163 22.79 -12.71 -20.53
N TRP A 164 21.83 -12.74 -21.47
CA TRP A 164 20.94 -11.60 -21.74
C TRP A 164 19.76 -11.59 -20.76
N PRO A 165 19.15 -10.44 -20.39
CA PRO A 165 18.03 -10.37 -19.44
C PRO A 165 16.82 -11.25 -19.77
N SER A 166 16.53 -11.43 -21.06
CA SER A 166 15.42 -12.25 -21.54
C SER A 166 15.60 -13.73 -21.20
N ALA A 167 16.82 -14.26 -21.34
CA ALA A 167 17.04 -15.70 -21.24
C ALA A 167 16.75 -16.29 -19.85
N PRO A 168 17.34 -15.78 -18.75
CA PRO A 168 17.05 -16.29 -17.43
C PRO A 168 15.73 -15.75 -16.87
N ALA A 169 15.05 -14.80 -17.54
CA ALA A 169 13.67 -14.44 -17.22
C ALA A 169 12.72 -15.51 -17.79
N MET A 170 12.95 -15.92 -19.03
CA MET A 170 12.21 -16.99 -19.68
C MET A 170 12.42 -18.35 -19.00
N MET A 171 13.63 -18.67 -18.54
CA MET A 171 13.86 -19.87 -17.71
C MET A 171 13.02 -19.87 -16.43
N ALA A 172 12.78 -18.70 -15.82
CA ALA A 172 11.94 -18.59 -14.63
C ALA A 172 10.46 -18.71 -14.97
N GLU A 173 10.04 -18.17 -16.11
CA GLU A 173 8.68 -18.28 -16.63
C GLU A 173 8.32 -19.73 -16.98
N LEU A 174 9.26 -20.47 -17.59
CA LEU A 174 9.17 -21.91 -17.85
C LEU A 174 9.28 -22.77 -16.58
N GLY A 175 9.60 -22.18 -15.43
CA GLY A 175 9.79 -22.89 -14.16
C GLY A 175 11.08 -23.74 -14.10
N TRP A 176 12.02 -23.54 -15.02
CA TRP A 176 13.31 -24.24 -15.06
C TRP A 176 14.28 -23.71 -14.00
N SER A 177 14.16 -22.44 -13.64
CA SER A 177 14.88 -21.84 -12.52
C SER A 177 13.94 -21.60 -11.34
N ARG A 178 14.36 -21.99 -10.14
CA ARG A 178 13.78 -21.50 -8.88
C ARG A 178 13.96 -19.98 -8.79
N PRO A 179 13.30 -19.27 -7.85
CA PRO A 179 13.67 -17.89 -7.52
C PRO A 179 15.12 -17.84 -7.00
N TRP A 180 16.08 -17.84 -7.93
CA TRP A 180 17.50 -17.79 -7.67
C TRP A 180 17.86 -16.42 -7.09
N SER A 181 18.75 -16.39 -6.11
CA SER A 181 19.43 -15.15 -5.76
C SER A 181 20.20 -14.64 -6.99
N ASN A 182 20.56 -13.35 -7.02
CA ASN A 182 21.40 -12.82 -8.10
C ASN A 182 22.73 -13.61 -8.25
N GLN A 183 23.21 -14.25 -7.18
CA GLN A 183 24.44 -15.04 -7.15
C GLN A 183 24.26 -16.46 -7.72
N ASP A 184 23.08 -17.07 -7.53
CA ASP A 184 22.79 -18.43 -8.01
C ASP A 184 22.38 -18.47 -9.48
N ARG A 185 21.94 -17.32 -10.02
CA ARG A 185 21.38 -17.20 -11.37
C ARG A 185 22.39 -17.47 -12.48
N TRP A 186 23.62 -16.96 -12.32
CA TRP A 186 24.69 -17.12 -13.29
C TRP A 186 25.18 -18.58 -13.45
N PRO A 187 25.60 -19.29 -12.37
CA PRO A 187 26.11 -20.65 -12.52
C PRO A 187 25.05 -21.60 -13.09
N GLY A 188 23.79 -21.50 -12.67
CA GLY A 188 22.69 -22.30 -13.21
C GLY A 188 22.43 -22.04 -14.69
N TYR A 189 22.56 -20.78 -15.13
CA TYR A 189 22.44 -20.41 -16.55
C TYR A 189 23.58 -20.99 -17.40
N VAL A 190 24.82 -20.88 -16.94
CA VAL A 190 26.00 -21.43 -17.65
C VAL A 190 25.90 -22.94 -17.78
N GLU A 191 25.50 -23.62 -16.70
CA GLU A 191 25.27 -25.06 -16.69
C GLU A 191 24.20 -25.46 -17.72
N ALA A 192 23.07 -24.75 -17.78
CA ALA A 192 22.02 -25.01 -18.76
C ALA A 192 22.53 -24.84 -20.19
N ALA A 193 23.17 -23.71 -20.51
CA ALA A 193 23.68 -23.45 -21.85
C ALA A 193 24.67 -24.52 -22.32
N ARG A 194 25.60 -24.94 -21.44
CA ARG A 194 26.60 -25.98 -21.75
C ARG A 194 26.01 -27.39 -21.84
N SER A 195 24.96 -27.68 -21.06
CA SER A 195 24.31 -29.00 -21.08
C SER A 195 23.51 -29.24 -22.36
N PHE A 196 22.82 -28.21 -22.87
CA PHE A 196 21.97 -28.36 -24.07
C PHE A 196 22.73 -28.16 -25.38
N PHE A 197 23.64 -27.20 -25.43
CA PHE A 197 24.32 -26.83 -26.67
C PHE A 197 25.83 -26.61 -26.44
N PRO A 198 26.59 -27.69 -26.13
CA PRO A 198 28.01 -27.58 -25.79
C PRO A 198 28.88 -27.03 -26.93
N SER A 199 28.46 -27.25 -28.19
CA SER A 199 29.16 -26.77 -29.39
C SER A 199 28.70 -25.40 -29.89
N ASP A 200 27.54 -24.91 -29.44
CA ASP A 200 26.98 -23.60 -29.79
C ASP A 200 26.23 -22.99 -28.60
N ILE A 201 27.01 -22.41 -27.69
CA ILE A 201 26.52 -21.72 -26.50
C ILE A 201 25.57 -20.55 -26.81
N SER A 202 25.57 -20.03 -28.05
CA SER A 202 24.72 -18.91 -28.43
C SER A 202 23.28 -19.32 -28.71
N ARG A 203 23.11 -20.59 -29.07
CA ARG A 203 21.83 -21.19 -29.39
C ARG A 203 20.84 -21.16 -28.23
N PHE A 204 21.33 -21.42 -27.01
CA PHE A 204 20.49 -21.45 -25.82
C PHE A 204 19.75 -20.12 -25.59
N TYR A 205 20.48 -19.00 -25.52
CA TYR A 205 19.85 -17.70 -25.27
C TYR A 205 19.00 -17.20 -26.42
N ARG A 206 19.31 -17.62 -27.65
CA ARG A 206 18.52 -17.31 -28.85
C ARG A 206 17.15 -17.95 -28.80
N LEU A 207 17.07 -19.22 -28.42
CA LEU A 207 15.80 -19.92 -28.22
C LEU A 207 15.00 -19.31 -27.07
N MET A 208 15.65 -18.95 -25.96
CA MET A 208 14.97 -18.25 -24.85
C MET A 208 14.47 -16.86 -25.23
N TRP A 209 15.25 -16.12 -26.02
CA TRP A 209 14.82 -14.82 -26.54
C TRP A 209 13.64 -14.95 -27.50
N HIS A 210 13.65 -15.94 -28.39
CA HIS A 210 12.53 -16.20 -29.29
C HIS A 210 11.23 -16.46 -28.50
N LEU A 211 11.28 -17.28 -27.46
CA LEU A 211 10.15 -17.50 -26.56
C LEU A 211 9.68 -16.23 -25.85
N SER A 212 10.57 -15.29 -25.52
CA SER A 212 10.18 -14.03 -24.86
C SER A 212 9.51 -13.04 -25.79
N GLU A 213 9.74 -13.15 -27.10
CA GLU A 213 9.20 -12.20 -28.08
C GLU A 213 8.01 -12.78 -28.84
N HIS A 214 7.86 -14.10 -28.91
CA HIS A 214 6.89 -14.75 -29.80
C HIS A 214 5.98 -15.68 -29.00
N LYS A 215 4.69 -15.58 -29.28
CA LYS A 215 3.67 -16.43 -28.68
C LYS A 215 3.88 -17.87 -29.12
N PHE A 216 4.18 -18.76 -28.18
CA PHE A 216 4.46 -20.17 -28.47
C PHE A 216 3.32 -21.06 -27.95
N VAL A 217 2.65 -21.76 -28.86
CA VAL A 217 1.57 -22.71 -28.54
C VAL A 217 2.06 -24.12 -28.81
N GLY A 218 2.67 -24.75 -27.81
CA GLY A 218 3.17 -26.11 -27.89
C GLY A 218 3.36 -26.76 -26.52
N LEU A 219 2.80 -27.97 -26.35
CA LEU A 219 2.97 -28.76 -25.13
C LEU A 219 4.23 -29.61 -25.21
N ASN A 220 5.01 -29.58 -24.13
CA ASN A 220 6.17 -30.42 -23.98
C ASN A 220 5.78 -31.92 -24.11
N PRO A 221 6.42 -32.71 -24.97
CA PRO A 221 6.11 -34.14 -25.11
C PRO A 221 6.33 -34.93 -23.82
N GLU A 222 7.17 -34.41 -22.93
CA GLU A 222 7.48 -35.00 -21.63
C GLU A 222 6.55 -34.51 -20.50
N LEU A 223 5.52 -33.72 -20.82
CA LEU A 223 4.50 -33.31 -19.86
C LEU A 223 3.81 -34.49 -19.13
N PRO A 224 3.50 -35.64 -19.77
CA PRO A 224 2.98 -36.82 -19.06
C PRO A 224 3.95 -37.32 -17.98
N SER A 225 5.24 -37.34 -18.30
CA SER A 225 6.32 -37.78 -17.41
C SER A 225 6.49 -36.81 -16.23
N LEU A 226 6.33 -35.51 -16.48
CA LEU A 226 6.32 -34.46 -15.46
C LEU A 226 5.12 -34.59 -14.50
N CYS A 227 3.90 -34.75 -15.03
CA CYS A 227 2.68 -34.96 -14.24
C CYS A 227 2.76 -36.25 -13.40
N ALA A 228 3.32 -37.34 -13.95
CA ALA A 228 3.49 -38.60 -13.25
C ALA A 228 4.42 -38.46 -12.03
N GLU A 229 5.60 -37.87 -12.22
CA GLU A 229 6.56 -37.66 -11.12
C GLU A 229 6.00 -36.71 -10.04
N ALA A 230 5.36 -35.61 -10.45
CA ALA A 230 4.76 -34.67 -9.51
C ALA A 230 3.64 -35.34 -8.69
N SER A 231 2.86 -36.22 -9.32
CA SER A 231 1.83 -37.01 -8.65
C SER A 231 2.41 -38.01 -7.66
N ASP A 232 3.51 -38.69 -8.02
CA ASP A 232 4.18 -39.65 -7.12
C ASP A 232 4.78 -38.96 -5.89
N LEU A 233 5.25 -37.71 -6.02
CA LEU A 233 5.73 -36.91 -4.89
C LEU A 233 4.57 -36.33 -4.06
N MET A 234 3.50 -35.87 -4.72
CA MET A 234 2.28 -35.43 -4.02
C MET A 234 1.68 -36.56 -3.18
N ALA A 235 1.74 -37.82 -3.62
CA ALA A 235 1.28 -38.97 -2.84
C ALA A 235 2.07 -39.19 -1.53
N LYS A 236 3.27 -38.60 -1.41
CA LYS A 236 4.09 -38.62 -0.19
C LYS A 236 3.80 -37.46 0.75
N TYR A 237 2.95 -36.52 0.35
CA TYR A 237 2.53 -35.40 1.18
C TYR A 237 1.52 -35.88 2.24
N ASN A 238 1.75 -35.51 3.50
CA ASN A 238 0.84 -35.79 4.59
C ASN A 238 0.22 -34.48 5.09
N ARG A 239 -1.13 -34.44 5.15
CA ARG A 239 -1.85 -33.27 5.64
C ARG A 239 -1.45 -32.97 7.09
N GLY A 240 -1.03 -31.73 7.36
CA GLY A 240 -0.60 -31.26 8.69
C GLY A 240 0.87 -31.57 9.04
N LEU A 241 1.49 -32.58 8.42
CA LEU A 241 2.91 -32.90 8.62
C LEU A 241 3.81 -32.43 7.47
N GLY A 242 3.24 -32.13 6.30
CA GLY A 242 3.98 -31.70 5.13
C GLY A 242 4.58 -32.87 4.33
N TYR A 243 5.63 -32.58 3.57
CA TYR A 243 6.42 -33.60 2.87
C TYR A 243 7.36 -34.30 3.85
N ALA A 244 7.71 -35.56 3.55
CA ALA A 244 8.51 -36.42 4.42
C ALA A 244 9.90 -35.85 4.77
N ASP A 245 10.52 -35.12 3.84
CA ASP A 245 11.78 -34.40 4.02
C ASP A 245 11.87 -33.20 3.06
N ASP A 246 12.85 -32.34 3.31
CA ASP A 246 13.07 -31.08 2.56
C ASP A 246 13.45 -31.33 1.09
N ASP A 247 14.10 -32.44 0.76
CA ASP A 247 14.50 -32.77 -0.62
C ASP A 247 13.28 -33.13 -1.47
N VAL A 248 12.34 -33.91 -0.90
CA VAL A 248 11.06 -34.25 -1.52
C VAL A 248 10.21 -32.98 -1.70
N ALA A 249 10.16 -32.11 -0.69
CA ALA A 249 9.45 -30.84 -0.78
C ALA A 249 10.03 -29.96 -1.90
N ALA A 250 11.35 -29.83 -1.95
CA ALA A 250 12.06 -29.03 -2.94
C ALA A 250 11.90 -29.60 -4.37
N ARG A 251 11.83 -30.93 -4.53
CA ARG A 251 11.57 -31.57 -5.82
C ARG A 251 10.12 -31.34 -6.26
N ALA A 252 9.15 -31.52 -5.37
CA ALA A 252 7.74 -31.26 -5.65
C ALA A 252 7.50 -29.79 -6.03
N GLU A 253 8.17 -28.86 -5.34
CA GLU A 253 8.17 -27.44 -5.69
C GLU A 253 8.64 -27.20 -7.12
N ALA A 254 9.83 -27.73 -7.46
CA ALA A 254 10.43 -27.54 -8.78
C ALA A 254 9.52 -28.06 -9.91
N LEU A 255 8.88 -29.21 -9.71
CA LEU A 255 7.94 -29.78 -10.69
C LEU A 255 6.68 -28.93 -10.85
N ALA A 256 6.13 -28.38 -9.76
CA ALA A 256 4.96 -27.51 -9.82
C ALA A 256 5.24 -26.20 -10.56
N TYR A 257 6.43 -25.62 -10.40
CA TYR A 257 6.86 -24.47 -11.20
C TYR A 257 6.97 -24.81 -12.70
N GLN A 258 7.55 -25.96 -13.04
CA GLN A 258 7.65 -26.42 -14.44
C GLN A 258 6.25 -26.64 -15.05
N LEU A 259 5.36 -27.32 -14.33
CA LEU A 259 3.97 -27.56 -14.74
C LEU A 259 3.23 -26.24 -15.03
N ARG A 260 3.38 -25.25 -14.15
CA ARG A 260 2.82 -23.91 -14.34
C ARG A 260 3.40 -23.21 -15.57
N GLY A 261 4.71 -23.28 -15.76
CA GLY A 261 5.39 -22.66 -16.91
C GLY A 261 4.94 -23.24 -18.25
N GLU A 262 4.79 -24.56 -18.33
CA GLU A 262 4.38 -25.24 -19.56
C GLU A 262 2.99 -24.79 -20.06
N LEU A 263 1.99 -24.76 -19.19
CA LEU A 263 0.65 -24.31 -19.59
C LEU A 263 0.47 -22.79 -19.56
N GLY A 264 1.29 -22.06 -18.80
CA GLY A 264 1.32 -20.60 -18.83
C GLY A 264 1.66 -20.07 -20.22
N LEU A 265 2.72 -20.61 -20.83
CA LEU A 265 3.16 -20.20 -22.17
C LEU A 265 2.10 -20.48 -23.25
N ALA A 266 1.49 -21.67 -23.22
CA ALA A 266 0.37 -22.00 -24.11
C ALA A 266 -0.86 -21.11 -23.85
N GLY A 267 -1.13 -20.81 -22.57
CA GLY A 267 -2.17 -19.90 -22.10
C GLY A 267 -2.06 -18.51 -22.73
N ASP A 268 -0.89 -17.89 -22.60
CA ASP A 268 -0.59 -16.56 -23.13
C ASP A 268 -0.60 -16.55 -24.66
N GLY A 269 -0.14 -17.63 -25.29
CA GLY A 269 -0.17 -17.79 -26.74
C GLY A 269 -1.58 -17.82 -27.32
N LEU A 270 -2.50 -18.54 -26.68
CA LEU A 270 -3.87 -18.76 -27.16
C LEU A 270 -4.87 -17.65 -26.78
N ALA A 271 -4.55 -16.79 -25.81
CA ALA A 271 -5.49 -15.82 -25.24
C ALA A 271 -6.16 -14.90 -26.29
N GLY A 272 -5.39 -14.44 -27.28
CA GLY A 272 -5.90 -13.55 -28.33
C GLY A 272 -6.89 -14.25 -29.25
N GLU A 273 -6.61 -15.50 -29.62
CA GLU A 273 -7.43 -16.27 -30.56
C GLU A 273 -8.70 -16.79 -29.90
N ILE A 274 -8.61 -17.31 -28.67
CA ILE A 274 -9.79 -17.72 -27.89
C ILE A 274 -10.71 -16.51 -27.67
N SER A 275 -10.17 -15.34 -27.32
CA SER A 275 -10.97 -14.11 -27.17
C SER A 275 -11.71 -13.74 -28.46
N ALA A 276 -11.00 -13.78 -29.60
CA ALA A 276 -11.58 -13.47 -30.90
C ALA A 276 -12.70 -14.44 -31.30
N ARG A 277 -12.50 -15.74 -31.05
CA ARG A 277 -13.48 -16.81 -31.33
C ARG A 277 -14.74 -16.68 -30.48
N VAL A 278 -14.57 -16.51 -29.17
CA VAL A 278 -15.69 -16.38 -28.22
C VAL A 278 -16.42 -15.03 -28.37
N GLY A 279 -15.78 -14.03 -28.95
CA GLY A 279 -16.33 -12.67 -29.07
C GLY A 279 -16.35 -11.92 -27.74
N ARG A 280 -15.44 -12.28 -26.83
CA ARG A 280 -15.30 -11.74 -25.46
C ARG A 280 -13.83 -11.40 -25.20
N THR A 281 -13.57 -10.40 -24.35
CA THR A 281 -12.17 -10.09 -23.96
C THR A 281 -11.76 -10.98 -22.80
N LEU A 282 -11.10 -12.10 -23.10
CA LEU A 282 -10.66 -13.06 -22.09
C LEU A 282 -9.17 -12.87 -21.78
N ARG A 283 -8.82 -12.94 -20.49
CA ARG A 283 -7.43 -12.83 -20.03
C ARG A 283 -6.96 -14.15 -19.42
N PRO A 284 -5.72 -14.60 -19.72
CA PRO A 284 -5.14 -15.78 -19.10
C PRO A 284 -4.88 -15.51 -17.61
N GLN A 285 -5.19 -16.48 -16.76
CA GLN A 285 -4.97 -16.43 -15.32
C GLN A 285 -3.78 -17.29 -14.94
N LYS A 286 -2.89 -16.73 -14.11
CA LYS A 286 -1.75 -17.47 -13.56
C LYS A 286 -2.21 -18.29 -12.37
N ILE A 287 -1.90 -19.58 -12.39
CA ILE A 287 -2.27 -20.50 -11.33
C ILE A 287 -1.17 -20.60 -10.26
N ASP A 288 -1.58 -20.85 -9.03
CA ASP A 288 -0.64 -21.13 -7.95
C ASP A 288 0.03 -22.49 -8.10
N THR A 289 1.27 -22.57 -7.61
CA THR A 289 2.06 -23.82 -7.58
C THR A 289 1.66 -24.75 -6.44
N ARG A 290 0.81 -24.29 -5.52
CA ARG A 290 0.25 -25.07 -4.42
C ARG A 290 -1.24 -25.30 -4.61
N VAL A 291 -1.74 -26.34 -3.94
CA VAL A 291 -3.16 -26.68 -3.97
C VAL A 291 -4.02 -25.76 -3.11
N ALA A 292 -3.40 -24.99 -2.20
CA ALA A 292 -4.01 -23.96 -1.35
C ALA A 292 -2.98 -22.85 -1.06
N PHE A 293 -3.43 -21.70 -0.55
CA PHE A 293 -2.59 -20.51 -0.32
C PHE A 293 -1.66 -20.61 0.89
N GLU A 294 -1.81 -21.63 1.73
CA GLU A 294 -0.91 -21.92 2.84
C GLU A 294 0.50 -22.29 2.36
N LYS A 295 1.53 -21.80 3.06
CA LYS A 295 2.92 -22.16 2.79
C LYS A 295 3.22 -23.66 3.00
N THR A 296 2.37 -24.35 3.76
CA THR A 296 2.48 -25.78 4.09
C THR A 296 1.67 -26.68 3.15
N ALA A 297 0.84 -26.13 2.26
CA ALA A 297 0.00 -26.91 1.35
C ALA A 297 0.83 -27.72 0.34
N ALA A 298 0.30 -28.86 -0.12
CA ALA A 298 0.97 -29.65 -1.15
C ALA A 298 1.21 -28.82 -2.42
N PHE A 299 2.37 -29.02 -3.06
CA PHE A 299 2.61 -28.55 -4.41
C PHE A 299 1.72 -29.30 -5.40
N ARG A 300 1.26 -28.60 -6.44
CA ARG A 300 0.37 -29.18 -7.45
C ARG A 300 1.08 -30.25 -8.28
N ALA A 301 0.32 -31.28 -8.64
CA ALA A 301 0.74 -32.34 -9.56
C ALA A 301 0.03 -32.24 -10.93
N ASP A 302 -0.96 -31.35 -11.03
CA ASP A 302 -1.68 -30.99 -12.24
C ASP A 302 -1.33 -29.57 -12.67
N ALA A 303 -1.52 -29.26 -13.95
CA ALA A 303 -1.36 -27.92 -14.50
C ALA A 303 -2.64 -27.50 -15.19
N TYR A 304 -3.02 -26.22 -15.10
CA TYR A 304 -4.04 -25.67 -15.98
C TYR A 304 -3.75 -24.20 -16.30
N THR A 305 -4.30 -23.75 -17.41
CA THR A 305 -4.44 -22.32 -17.72
C THR A 305 -5.92 -22.02 -17.90
N ALA A 306 -6.34 -20.83 -17.50
CA ALA A 306 -7.74 -20.40 -17.53
C ALA A 306 -7.87 -19.05 -18.21
N TRP A 307 -8.88 -18.88 -19.06
CA TRP A 307 -9.21 -17.62 -19.73
C TRP A 307 -10.58 -17.13 -19.26
N THR A 308 -10.64 -15.91 -18.73
CA THR A 308 -11.87 -15.32 -18.13
C THR A 308 -12.00 -13.83 -18.41
N GLU A 309 -13.21 -13.28 -18.35
CA GLU A 309 -13.51 -11.85 -18.58
C GLU A 309 -13.22 -10.96 -17.37
N SER A 310 -13.16 -11.55 -16.18
CA SER A 310 -12.98 -10.83 -14.91
C SER A 310 -11.79 -11.39 -14.14
N GLU A 311 -11.13 -10.55 -13.36
CA GLU A 311 -10.08 -10.97 -12.42
C GLU A 311 -10.68 -11.64 -11.15
N ALA A 312 -12.00 -11.82 -11.09
CA ALA A 312 -12.66 -12.53 -10.01
C ALA A 312 -12.29 -14.04 -10.00
N SER A 313 -11.84 -14.54 -8.85
CA SER A 313 -11.38 -15.91 -8.64
C SER A 313 -12.39 -17.02 -8.99
N PHE A 314 -13.67 -16.68 -9.15
CA PHE A 314 -14.75 -17.63 -9.45
C PHE A 314 -15.47 -17.35 -10.77
N ALA A 315 -14.96 -16.41 -11.57
CA ALA A 315 -15.56 -16.12 -12.86
C ALA A 315 -15.56 -17.37 -13.77
N PRO A 316 -16.65 -17.61 -14.52
CA PRO A 316 -16.66 -18.63 -15.55
C PRO A 316 -15.44 -18.48 -16.47
N SER A 317 -14.83 -19.61 -16.80
CA SER A 317 -13.57 -19.61 -17.57
C SER A 317 -13.55 -20.73 -18.58
N PHE A 318 -12.87 -20.51 -19.71
CA PHE A 318 -12.33 -21.59 -20.51
C PHE A 318 -11.05 -22.10 -19.85
N ARG A 319 -10.80 -23.41 -19.84
CA ARG A 319 -9.64 -24.01 -19.18
C ARG A 319 -9.03 -25.13 -20.02
N LEU A 320 -7.71 -25.08 -20.17
CA LEU A 320 -6.88 -26.18 -20.65
C LEU A 320 -6.17 -26.79 -19.44
N TRP A 321 -6.37 -28.08 -19.18
CA TRP A 321 -6.01 -28.75 -17.92
C TRP A 321 -5.27 -30.06 -18.19
N ALA A 322 -4.00 -30.13 -17.81
CA ALA A 322 -3.17 -31.34 -17.85
C ALA A 322 -3.13 -32.05 -16.49
N THR A 323 -3.32 -33.36 -16.50
CA THR A 323 -3.25 -34.22 -15.31
C THR A 323 -2.35 -35.43 -15.59
N ARG A 324 -2.17 -36.32 -14.60
CA ARG A 324 -1.41 -37.56 -14.79
C ARG A 324 -1.92 -38.41 -15.95
N SER A 325 -3.24 -38.48 -16.14
CA SER A 325 -3.90 -39.37 -17.11
C SER A 325 -4.17 -38.76 -18.49
N GLY A 326 -4.11 -37.44 -18.65
CA GLY A 326 -4.39 -36.81 -19.94
C GLY A 326 -4.57 -35.30 -19.90
N LEU A 327 -5.15 -34.77 -20.97
CA LEU A 327 -5.40 -33.35 -21.20
C LEU A 327 -6.89 -33.10 -21.41
N ALA A 328 -7.42 -32.04 -20.80
CA ALA A 328 -8.80 -31.60 -20.98
C ALA A 328 -8.84 -30.15 -21.47
N MET A 329 -9.75 -29.84 -22.40
CA MET A 329 -10.13 -28.48 -22.75
C MET A 329 -11.63 -28.31 -22.53
N GLY A 330 -12.04 -27.28 -21.79
CA GLY A 330 -13.44 -27.12 -21.44
C GLY A 330 -13.79 -25.77 -20.84
N ILE A 331 -15.02 -25.66 -20.35
CA ILE A 331 -15.50 -24.54 -19.56
C ILE A 331 -15.63 -24.96 -18.10
N HIS A 332 -15.31 -24.05 -17.20
CA HIS A 332 -15.32 -24.25 -15.75
C HIS A 332 -16.11 -23.15 -15.07
N ALA A 333 -16.97 -23.55 -14.12
CA ALA A 333 -17.67 -22.66 -13.21
C ALA A 333 -17.70 -23.23 -11.80
N TYR A 334 -17.80 -22.29 -10.86
CA TYR A 334 -18.12 -22.57 -9.48
C TYR A 334 -19.63 -22.43 -9.32
N GLY A 335 -20.27 -23.44 -8.72
CA GLY A 335 -21.62 -23.30 -8.21
C GLY A 335 -21.57 -22.97 -6.73
N ASP A 336 -22.51 -22.17 -6.25
CA ASP A 336 -22.57 -21.71 -4.86
C ASP A 336 -22.78 -22.87 -3.86
N ASN A 337 -23.32 -23.99 -4.35
CA ASN A 337 -23.48 -25.26 -3.64
C ASN A 337 -23.75 -26.39 -4.65
N ASP A 338 -23.77 -27.62 -4.18
CA ASP A 338 -24.04 -28.82 -5.01
C ASP A 338 -25.37 -28.76 -5.78
N ALA A 339 -26.42 -28.16 -5.19
CA ALA A 339 -27.71 -28.04 -5.85
C ALA A 339 -27.68 -26.99 -6.97
N ASP A 340 -26.95 -25.89 -6.80
CA ASP A 340 -26.70 -24.90 -7.86
C ASP A 340 -25.82 -25.48 -8.97
N SER A 341 -24.80 -26.24 -8.62
CA SER A 341 -23.99 -26.95 -9.61
C SER A 341 -24.80 -27.97 -10.39
N ALA A 342 -25.69 -28.73 -9.73
CA ALA A 342 -26.60 -29.66 -10.41
C ALA A 342 -27.60 -28.93 -11.31
N ARG A 343 -28.17 -27.80 -10.85
CA ARG A 343 -29.07 -26.95 -11.66
C ARG A 343 -28.38 -26.35 -12.88
N LEU A 344 -27.17 -25.81 -12.69
CA LEU A 344 -26.37 -25.24 -13.77
C LEU A 344 -25.95 -26.35 -14.74
N ALA A 345 -25.50 -27.50 -14.26
CA ALA A 345 -25.21 -28.66 -15.11
C ALA A 345 -26.44 -29.07 -15.93
N ALA A 346 -27.62 -29.16 -15.33
CA ALA A 346 -28.87 -29.46 -16.04
C ALA A 346 -29.26 -28.40 -17.09
N ARG A 347 -28.94 -27.12 -16.85
CA ARG A 347 -29.10 -26.04 -17.84
C ARG A 347 -28.08 -26.11 -18.97
N LEU A 348 -26.87 -26.59 -18.69
CA LEU A 348 -25.80 -26.76 -19.66
C LEU A 348 -26.01 -28.01 -20.53
N SER A 349 -26.50 -29.12 -19.97
CA SER A 349 -26.63 -30.41 -20.68
C SER A 349 -27.28 -30.31 -22.06
N PRO A 350 -28.36 -29.52 -22.29
CA PRO A 350 -28.97 -29.37 -23.62
C PRO A 350 -28.12 -28.59 -24.64
N LYS A 351 -27.10 -27.87 -24.17
CA LYS A 351 -26.19 -27.04 -24.98
C LYS A 351 -24.79 -27.61 -25.09
N VAL A 352 -24.48 -28.70 -24.39
CA VAL A 352 -23.20 -29.39 -24.46
C VAL A 352 -23.18 -30.27 -25.73
N PRO A 353 -22.26 -30.02 -26.69
CA PRO A 353 -22.18 -30.80 -27.92
C PRO A 353 -21.80 -32.27 -27.71
N ALA A 354 -22.08 -33.10 -28.71
CA ALA A 354 -21.67 -34.51 -28.71
C ALA A 354 -20.14 -34.62 -28.69
N GLY A 355 -19.59 -35.48 -27.83
CA GLY A 355 -18.13 -35.64 -27.65
C GLY A 355 -17.53 -34.80 -26.51
N MET A 356 -18.36 -34.06 -25.76
CA MET A 356 -17.98 -33.41 -24.51
C MET A 356 -18.47 -34.21 -23.31
N THR A 357 -17.70 -34.18 -22.23
CA THR A 357 -17.96 -34.95 -21.01
C THR A 357 -17.98 -34.00 -19.82
N PHE A 358 -18.86 -34.26 -18.86
CA PHE A 358 -18.82 -33.59 -17.55
C PHE A 358 -17.75 -34.26 -16.68
N PHE A 359 -16.99 -33.47 -15.94
CA PHE A 359 -15.94 -33.95 -15.05
C PHE A 359 -16.20 -33.50 -13.63
N GLN A 360 -16.24 -34.45 -12.71
CA GLN A 360 -16.20 -34.18 -11.29
C GLN A 360 -14.76 -34.02 -10.82
N LEU A 361 -14.51 -33.01 -9.99
CA LEU A 361 -13.17 -32.73 -9.48
C LEU A 361 -12.85 -33.60 -8.25
N LYS A 362 -11.76 -34.39 -8.32
CA LYS A 362 -11.21 -35.15 -7.20
C LYS A 362 -10.51 -34.23 -6.19
N PRO A 363 -10.38 -34.69 -4.92
CA PRO A 363 -9.54 -34.04 -3.93
C PRO A 363 -8.11 -33.85 -4.42
N HIS A 364 -7.50 -32.76 -3.95
CA HIS A 364 -6.21 -32.22 -4.38
C HIS A 364 -4.96 -33.11 -4.19
N LEU A 365 -5.09 -34.38 -3.80
CA LEU A 365 -3.96 -35.28 -3.47
C LEU A 365 -3.85 -36.51 -4.39
N SER A 366 -4.52 -36.50 -5.55
CA SER A 366 -4.64 -37.69 -6.41
C SER A 366 -3.85 -37.63 -7.73
N GLY A 367 -3.29 -36.48 -8.11
CA GLY A 367 -2.63 -36.28 -9.41
C GLY A 367 -3.56 -36.21 -10.62
N ASP A 368 -4.69 -36.93 -10.56
CA ASP A 368 -5.79 -36.85 -11.53
C ASP A 368 -7.02 -36.20 -10.92
N ARG A 369 -7.18 -34.91 -11.21
CA ARG A 369 -8.29 -34.14 -10.67
C ARG A 369 -9.59 -34.31 -11.44
N LEU A 370 -9.56 -34.69 -12.71
CA LEU A 370 -10.75 -34.76 -13.54
C LEU A 370 -11.26 -36.20 -13.63
N VAL A 371 -12.52 -36.42 -13.24
CA VAL A 371 -13.21 -37.72 -13.33
C VAL A 371 -14.42 -37.61 -14.23
N PRO A 372 -14.48 -38.31 -15.37
CA PRO A 372 -15.66 -38.36 -16.22
C PRO A 372 -16.90 -38.81 -15.43
N VAL A 373 -18.01 -38.09 -15.59
CA VAL A 373 -19.31 -38.45 -15.00
C VAL A 373 -20.43 -38.28 -16.04
N GLU A 374 -21.39 -39.20 -16.03
CA GLU A 374 -22.58 -39.11 -16.90
C GLU A 374 -23.62 -38.13 -16.33
N ASN A 375 -23.74 -38.04 -15.01
CA ASN A 375 -24.65 -37.14 -14.32
C ASN A 375 -23.88 -36.33 -13.28
N TYR A 376 -23.82 -35.01 -13.47
CA TYR A 376 -23.15 -34.11 -12.55
C TYR A 376 -24.04 -33.84 -11.34
N THR A 377 -23.58 -34.18 -10.14
CA THR A 377 -24.40 -34.11 -8.92
C THR A 377 -23.86 -33.16 -7.85
N THR A 378 -22.54 -32.94 -7.77
CA THR A 378 -21.92 -32.16 -6.69
C THR A 378 -20.58 -31.54 -7.11
N GLY A 379 -20.22 -30.38 -6.54
CA GLY A 379 -18.91 -29.72 -6.68
C GLY A 379 -18.81 -28.67 -7.80
N GLN A 380 -17.58 -28.35 -8.21
CA GLN A 380 -17.28 -27.39 -9.28
C GLN A 380 -17.46 -27.99 -10.68
N ILE A 381 -18.20 -27.32 -11.56
CA ILE A 381 -18.52 -27.86 -12.87
C ILE A 381 -17.32 -27.68 -13.79
N PHE A 382 -16.88 -28.77 -14.40
CA PHE A 382 -16.04 -28.75 -15.59
C PHE A 382 -16.73 -29.58 -16.68
N VAL A 383 -16.89 -29.01 -17.87
CA VAL A 383 -17.40 -29.74 -19.03
C VAL A 383 -16.56 -29.42 -20.25
N GLY A 384 -16.16 -30.46 -20.99
CA GLY A 384 -15.24 -30.28 -22.11
C GLY A 384 -14.81 -31.59 -22.75
N ARG A 385 -13.83 -31.48 -23.65
CA ARG A 385 -13.23 -32.61 -24.36
C ARG A 385 -12.04 -33.13 -23.56
N TRP A 386 -11.87 -34.45 -23.58
CA TRP A 386 -10.76 -35.15 -22.94
C TRP A 386 -9.98 -35.95 -23.97
N TRP A 387 -8.66 -35.92 -23.83
CA TRP A 387 -7.71 -36.71 -24.60
C TRP A 387 -6.82 -37.47 -23.63
N THR A 388 -6.66 -38.77 -23.83
CA THR A 388 -5.53 -39.48 -23.22
C THR A 388 -4.23 -39.00 -23.86
N TRP A 389 -3.09 -39.16 -23.18
CA TRP A 389 -1.81 -38.62 -23.68
C TRP A 389 -1.40 -39.11 -25.07
N ASP A 390 -1.84 -40.31 -25.48
CA ASP A 390 -1.65 -40.87 -26.82
C ASP A 390 -2.60 -40.29 -27.88
N GLU A 391 -3.69 -39.66 -27.46
CA GLU A 391 -4.68 -39.00 -28.33
C GLU A 391 -4.47 -37.48 -28.45
N VAL A 392 -3.59 -36.88 -27.62
CA VAL A 392 -3.35 -35.44 -27.62
C VAL A 392 -2.75 -34.99 -28.96
N PRO A 393 -3.35 -34.02 -29.66
CA PRO A 393 -2.79 -33.47 -30.88
C PRO A 393 -1.43 -32.80 -30.63
N ILE A 394 -0.43 -33.09 -31.47
CA ILE A 394 0.96 -32.63 -31.28
C ILE A 394 1.26 -31.43 -32.20
N GLY A 395 1.91 -30.38 -31.67
CA GLY A 395 2.33 -29.22 -32.45
C GLY A 395 1.17 -28.28 -32.81
N LEU A 396 1.17 -27.73 -34.04
CA LEU A 396 0.18 -26.74 -34.50
C LEU A 396 -1.28 -27.27 -34.49
N SER A 397 -1.50 -28.59 -34.51
CA SER A 397 -2.84 -29.16 -34.41
C SER A 397 -3.46 -29.02 -33.02
N LEU A 398 -2.67 -28.75 -31.97
CA LEU A 398 -3.19 -28.51 -30.63
C LEU A 398 -3.96 -27.19 -30.56
N GLN A 399 -3.42 -26.15 -31.21
CA GLN A 399 -4.04 -24.84 -31.25
C GLN A 399 -5.42 -24.93 -31.90
N ASP A 400 -5.50 -25.54 -33.09
CA ASP A 400 -6.77 -25.77 -33.78
C ASP A 400 -7.74 -26.59 -32.92
N ALA A 401 -7.26 -27.69 -32.30
CA ALA A 401 -8.10 -28.52 -31.44
C ALA A 401 -8.65 -27.79 -30.21
N VAL A 402 -7.87 -26.89 -29.59
CA VAL A 402 -8.32 -26.06 -28.46
C VAL A 402 -9.35 -25.03 -28.91
N LEU A 403 -9.12 -24.39 -30.06
CA LEU A 403 -10.03 -23.38 -30.62
C LEU A 403 -11.36 -24.01 -31.07
N ASP A 404 -11.33 -25.19 -31.68
CA ASP A 404 -12.53 -25.93 -32.08
C ASP A 404 -13.40 -26.28 -30.86
N VAL A 405 -12.77 -26.74 -29.77
CA VAL A 405 -13.50 -27.02 -28.51
C VAL A 405 -14.06 -25.73 -27.90
N ALA A 406 -13.33 -24.61 -27.96
CA ALA A 406 -13.82 -23.34 -27.47
C ALA A 406 -15.05 -22.87 -28.26
N ASP A 407 -15.02 -22.94 -29.59
CA ASP A 407 -16.13 -22.61 -30.48
C ASP A 407 -17.38 -23.44 -30.19
N GLU A 408 -17.20 -24.75 -30.06
CA GLU A 408 -18.27 -25.70 -29.71
C GLU A 408 -18.93 -25.37 -28.36
N LEU A 409 -18.19 -24.83 -27.39
CA LEU A 409 -18.66 -24.54 -26.03
C LEU A 409 -19.21 -23.12 -25.83
N ILE A 410 -19.15 -22.22 -26.81
CA ILE A 410 -19.70 -20.84 -26.70
C ILE A 410 -21.15 -20.83 -26.20
N PRO A 411 -22.10 -21.64 -26.74
CA PRO A 411 -23.49 -21.60 -26.29
C PRO A 411 -23.68 -22.03 -24.83
N ALA A 412 -22.82 -22.94 -24.34
CA ALA A 412 -22.82 -23.37 -22.95
C ALA A 412 -22.15 -22.32 -22.05
N PHE A 413 -21.09 -21.66 -22.53
CA PHE A 413 -20.41 -20.58 -21.82
C PHE A 413 -21.31 -19.35 -21.62
N ASP A 414 -22.11 -18.97 -22.63
CA ASP A 414 -23.07 -17.87 -22.56
C ASP A 414 -24.16 -18.09 -21.48
N ILE A 415 -24.44 -19.34 -21.09
CA ILE A 415 -25.35 -19.66 -19.97
C ILE A 415 -24.69 -19.39 -18.61
N MET A 416 -23.39 -19.64 -18.51
CA MET A 416 -22.61 -19.45 -17.27
C MET A 416 -22.28 -17.99 -17.04
N ALA A 417 -21.98 -17.24 -18.10
CA ALA A 417 -21.67 -15.81 -18.06
C ALA A 417 -22.65 -15.05 -18.98
N PRO A 418 -23.88 -14.76 -18.54
CA PRO A 418 -24.87 -14.07 -19.36
C PRO A 418 -24.40 -12.67 -19.75
N ARG A 419 -24.77 -12.24 -20.97
CA ARG A 419 -24.46 -10.88 -21.43
C ARG A 419 -25.29 -9.86 -20.65
N PRO A 420 -24.78 -8.64 -20.41
CA PRO A 420 -25.41 -7.62 -19.56
C PRO A 420 -26.83 -7.15 -19.95
N GLU A 421 -27.42 -7.66 -21.04
CA GLU A 421 -28.82 -7.42 -21.40
C GLU A 421 -29.83 -8.23 -20.55
N THR A 422 -29.39 -9.13 -19.65
CA THR A 422 -30.29 -9.99 -18.86
C THR A 422 -30.14 -9.86 -17.34
N SER A 423 -29.95 -8.64 -16.83
CA SER A 423 -30.17 -8.34 -15.40
C SER A 423 -31.66 -8.06 -15.12
N PRO A 424 -32.22 -8.49 -13.98
CA PRO A 424 -33.64 -8.29 -13.67
C PRO A 424 -33.98 -6.80 -13.55
N ALA A 425 -35.17 -6.44 -14.03
CA ALA A 425 -35.62 -5.05 -14.12
C ALA A 425 -35.67 -4.36 -12.73
N PRO A 426 -35.24 -3.07 -12.63
CA PRO A 426 -35.28 -2.32 -11.39
C PRO A 426 -36.70 -2.06 -10.90
N THR A 427 -36.89 -2.10 -9.58
CA THR A 427 -38.12 -1.70 -8.90
C THR A 427 -38.44 -0.22 -9.20
N PRO A 428 -39.70 0.16 -9.51
CA PRO A 428 -40.07 1.55 -9.77
C PRO A 428 -39.73 2.46 -8.57
N GLY A 429 -39.02 3.57 -8.81
CA GLY A 429 -38.55 4.50 -7.78
C GLY A 429 -37.04 4.46 -7.49
N ASN A 430 -36.30 3.58 -8.15
CA ASN A 430 -34.84 3.47 -8.01
C ASN A 430 -34.03 4.07 -9.18
N GLU A 431 -34.65 4.94 -9.97
CA GLU A 431 -33.99 5.60 -11.10
C GLU A 431 -32.91 6.59 -10.62
N VAL A 432 -31.75 6.55 -11.28
CA VAL A 432 -30.65 7.49 -11.05
C VAL A 432 -31.00 8.81 -11.73
N THR A 433 -31.09 9.89 -10.95
CA THR A 433 -31.34 11.24 -11.49
C THR A 433 -30.05 11.87 -12.03
N ASP A 434 -30.18 12.87 -12.90
CA ASP A 434 -29.02 13.62 -13.44
C ASP A 434 -28.16 14.25 -12.33
N GLU A 435 -28.79 14.66 -11.22
CA GLU A 435 -28.11 15.17 -10.02
C GLU A 435 -27.15 14.12 -9.42
N PHE A 436 -27.58 12.85 -9.32
CA PHE A 436 -26.74 11.76 -8.82
C PHE A 436 -25.56 11.43 -9.76
N VAL A 437 -25.73 11.65 -11.06
CA VAL A 437 -24.66 11.49 -12.06
C VAL A 437 -23.59 12.58 -11.90
N GLU A 438 -24.02 13.84 -11.76
CA GLU A 438 -23.11 14.97 -11.51
C GLU A 438 -22.34 14.79 -10.19
N LEU A 439 -23.05 14.31 -9.18
CA LEU A 439 -22.52 13.93 -7.89
C LEU A 439 -21.42 12.86 -7.95
N ALA A 440 -21.67 11.78 -8.67
CA ALA A 440 -20.68 10.73 -8.88
C ALA A 440 -19.47 11.24 -9.66
N ALA A 441 -19.67 12.14 -10.64
CA ALA A 441 -18.58 12.80 -11.36
C ALA A 441 -17.72 13.66 -10.42
N ARG A 442 -18.36 14.44 -9.53
CA ARG A 442 -17.70 15.27 -8.51
C ARG A 442 -16.90 14.42 -7.51
N PHE A 443 -17.44 13.29 -7.09
CA PHE A 443 -16.71 12.32 -6.27
C PHE A 443 -15.42 11.86 -6.96
N ARG A 444 -15.53 11.41 -8.23
CA ARG A 444 -14.37 10.94 -9.02
C ARG A 444 -13.32 12.03 -9.27
N SER A 445 -13.74 13.30 -9.41
CA SER A 445 -12.79 14.41 -9.60
C SER A 445 -12.15 14.87 -8.29
N GLY A 446 -12.91 14.90 -7.19
CA GLY A 446 -12.44 15.31 -5.86
C GLY A 446 -11.47 14.32 -5.24
N ARG A 447 -11.74 13.02 -5.42
CA ARG A 447 -10.89 11.88 -5.08
C ARG A 447 -10.76 11.02 -6.35
N PRO A 448 -9.62 11.06 -7.06
CA PRO A 448 -9.40 10.19 -8.22
C PRO A 448 -9.72 8.75 -7.86
N TYR A 449 -10.82 8.24 -8.38
CA TYR A 449 -11.34 6.91 -8.10
C TYR A 449 -11.47 6.12 -9.42
N PRO A 450 -10.99 4.86 -9.47
CA PRO A 450 -10.19 4.21 -8.44
C PRO A 450 -8.77 4.80 -8.37
N ASN A 451 -8.16 4.80 -7.17
CA ASN A 451 -6.72 5.01 -7.00
C ASN A 451 -6.03 3.72 -6.53
N ASP A 452 -4.70 3.74 -6.38
CA ASP A 452 -3.89 2.59 -5.96
C ASP A 452 -4.36 1.97 -4.63
N ARG A 453 -4.89 2.80 -3.70
CA ARG A 453 -5.42 2.31 -2.42
C ARG A 453 -6.71 1.54 -2.64
N ASP A 454 -7.60 2.03 -3.51
CA ASP A 454 -8.83 1.30 -3.88
C ASP A 454 -8.51 -0.03 -4.57
N ALA A 455 -7.52 -0.04 -5.47
CA ALA A 455 -7.03 -1.27 -6.10
C ALA A 455 -6.48 -2.25 -5.05
N TRP A 456 -5.63 -1.78 -4.13
CA TRP A 456 -5.11 -2.60 -3.03
C TRP A 456 -6.23 -3.17 -2.14
N GLN A 457 -7.28 -2.39 -1.85
CA GLN A 457 -8.43 -2.88 -1.07
C GLN A 457 -9.16 -4.01 -1.81
N LYS A 458 -9.36 -3.89 -3.13
CA LYS A 458 -9.94 -4.94 -3.97
C LYS A 458 -9.06 -6.20 -3.98
N ASP A 459 -7.74 -6.06 -4.05
CA ASP A 459 -6.80 -7.18 -3.94
C ASP A 459 -6.90 -7.89 -2.58
N GLN A 460 -7.00 -7.13 -1.48
CA GLN A 460 -7.16 -7.73 -0.14
C GLN A 460 -8.48 -8.50 -0.02
N ARG A 461 -9.56 -8.01 -0.65
CA ARG A 461 -10.83 -8.75 -0.71
C ARG A 461 -10.66 -10.09 -1.39
N ALA A 462 -9.98 -10.13 -2.55
CA ALA A 462 -9.78 -11.36 -3.30
C ALA A 462 -9.06 -12.42 -2.45
N ARG A 463 -8.04 -12.00 -1.68
CA ARG A 463 -7.33 -12.88 -0.74
C ARG A 463 -8.22 -13.41 0.38
N PHE A 464 -9.04 -12.55 0.98
CA PHE A 464 -9.96 -12.99 2.04
C PHE A 464 -11.11 -13.84 1.50
N ALA A 465 -11.57 -13.59 0.29
CA ALA A 465 -12.63 -14.38 -0.35
C ALA A 465 -12.20 -15.82 -0.59
N ASP A 466 -10.94 -16.01 -0.98
CA ASP A 466 -10.36 -17.33 -1.09
C ASP A 466 -10.28 -18.04 0.27
N MET A 467 -9.80 -17.37 1.32
CA MET A 467 -9.76 -17.93 2.68
C MET A 467 -11.15 -18.31 3.21
N LEU A 468 -12.16 -17.47 2.97
CA LEU A 468 -13.55 -17.71 3.37
C LEU A 468 -14.31 -18.65 2.43
N SER A 469 -13.67 -19.19 1.38
CA SER A 469 -14.33 -20.13 0.47
C SER A 469 -14.79 -21.39 1.21
N ALA A 470 -15.85 -22.02 0.70
CA ALA A 470 -16.40 -23.25 1.29
C ALA A 470 -15.32 -24.33 1.45
N ASP A 471 -14.42 -24.44 0.48
CA ASP A 471 -13.32 -25.41 0.47
C ASP A 471 -12.22 -25.09 1.50
N ASN A 472 -11.90 -23.80 1.70
CA ASN A 472 -10.79 -23.38 2.57
C ASN A 472 -11.21 -23.17 4.03
N LEU A 473 -12.50 -22.98 4.33
CA LEU A 473 -12.98 -22.96 5.73
C LEU A 473 -12.81 -24.31 6.45
N VAL A 474 -12.54 -25.39 5.71
CA VAL A 474 -12.17 -26.71 6.27
C VAL A 474 -10.76 -26.68 6.88
N ILE A 475 -9.90 -25.77 6.44
CA ILE A 475 -8.54 -25.57 6.96
C ILE A 475 -8.41 -24.12 7.44
N PHE A 476 -9.00 -23.86 8.61
CA PHE A 476 -9.17 -22.51 9.12
C PHE A 476 -7.86 -21.88 9.59
N ASP A 477 -7.37 -20.90 8.83
CA ASP A 477 -6.21 -20.08 9.22
C ASP A 477 -6.64 -18.94 10.16
N LEU A 478 -6.39 -19.13 11.45
CA LEU A 478 -6.68 -18.15 12.50
C LEU A 478 -5.91 -16.83 12.31
N GLU A 479 -4.70 -16.86 11.75
CA GLU A 479 -3.87 -15.67 11.58
C GLU A 479 -4.40 -14.80 10.45
N ILE A 480 -4.79 -15.40 9.31
CA ILE A 480 -5.44 -14.69 8.21
C ILE A 480 -6.82 -14.18 8.64
N PHE A 481 -7.59 -14.98 9.39
CA PHE A 481 -8.87 -14.52 9.94
C PHE A 481 -8.70 -13.32 10.88
N ARG A 482 -7.65 -13.33 11.72
CA ARG A 482 -7.28 -12.17 12.55
C ARG A 482 -6.94 -10.95 11.71
N GLN A 483 -6.29 -11.10 10.55
CA GLN A 483 -6.07 -9.97 9.64
C GLN A 483 -7.39 -9.43 9.10
N LEU A 484 -8.34 -10.29 8.74
CA LEU A 484 -9.67 -9.88 8.28
C LEU A 484 -10.41 -9.04 9.32
N VAL A 485 -10.43 -9.47 10.59
CA VAL A 485 -11.23 -8.81 11.63
C VAL A 485 -10.52 -7.62 12.31
N ASN A 486 -9.18 -7.55 12.28
CA ASN A 486 -8.41 -6.52 13.00
C ASN A 486 -7.82 -5.42 12.12
N THR A 487 -7.87 -5.55 10.79
CA THR A 487 -7.29 -4.56 9.87
C THR A 487 -8.36 -3.83 9.05
N GLY A 488 -7.98 -2.69 8.46
CA GLY A 488 -8.80 -1.95 7.50
C GLY A 488 -8.82 -2.55 6.09
N ARG A 489 -8.26 -3.76 5.91
CA ARG A 489 -8.23 -4.48 4.63
C ARG A 489 -9.65 -4.85 4.19
N TYR A 490 -10.06 -4.31 3.06
CA TYR A 490 -11.43 -4.25 2.55
C TYR A 490 -12.44 -3.69 3.56
N GLY A 491 -12.12 -2.55 4.18
CA GLY A 491 -12.97 -1.85 5.14
C GLY A 491 -12.80 -2.35 6.57
N GLY A 492 -12.80 -1.44 7.56
CA GLY A 492 -12.61 -1.78 8.97
C GLY A 492 -13.93 -2.09 9.69
N PRO A 493 -14.09 -3.24 10.37
CA PRO A 493 -15.29 -3.52 11.17
C PRO A 493 -15.27 -2.82 12.55
N GLY A 494 -14.21 -2.05 12.86
CA GLY A 494 -13.95 -1.46 14.18
C GLY A 494 -13.20 -2.40 15.14
N PRO A 495 -12.87 -1.95 16.36
CA PRO A 495 -12.10 -2.75 17.33
C PRO A 495 -12.83 -4.03 17.78
N GLN A 496 -12.13 -5.17 17.79
CA GLN A 496 -12.71 -6.50 18.07
C GLN A 496 -12.15 -7.17 19.33
N SER A 497 -12.08 -6.44 20.44
CA SER A 497 -11.45 -6.94 21.68
C SER A 497 -12.10 -8.21 22.24
N VAL A 498 -13.43 -8.30 22.20
CA VAL A 498 -14.18 -9.46 22.73
C VAL A 498 -14.01 -10.70 21.86
N LEU A 499 -14.05 -10.54 20.53
CA LEU A 499 -13.81 -11.66 19.60
C LEU A 499 -12.37 -12.16 19.70
N ASN A 500 -11.39 -11.25 19.73
CA ASN A 500 -9.99 -11.63 19.87
C ASN A 500 -9.72 -12.39 21.18
N ALA A 501 -10.34 -11.97 22.29
CA ALA A 501 -10.25 -12.69 23.55
C ALA A 501 -10.86 -14.09 23.44
N SER A 502 -12.02 -14.22 22.77
CA SER A 502 -12.67 -15.51 22.55
C SER A 502 -11.80 -16.44 21.68
N LEU A 503 -11.30 -15.95 20.55
CA LEU A 503 -10.42 -16.69 19.64
C LEU A 503 -9.09 -17.09 20.29
N ALA A 504 -8.53 -16.26 21.17
CA ALA A 504 -7.29 -16.58 21.88
C ALA A 504 -7.45 -17.70 22.91
N SER A 505 -8.66 -17.91 23.43
CA SER A 505 -8.97 -18.96 24.40
C SER A 505 -9.36 -20.31 23.78
N MET A 506 -9.55 -20.38 22.46
CA MET A 506 -9.97 -21.60 21.76
C MET A 506 -8.80 -22.56 21.56
N ASP A 507 -9.04 -23.84 21.81
CA ASP A 507 -8.17 -24.94 21.37
C ASP A 507 -8.47 -25.32 19.91
N SER A 508 -7.74 -26.30 19.36
CA SER A 508 -7.92 -26.71 17.95
C SER A 508 -9.33 -27.22 17.66
N ILE A 509 -9.96 -27.93 18.61
CA ILE A 509 -11.33 -28.46 18.44
C ILE A 509 -12.34 -27.31 18.42
N ALA A 510 -12.18 -26.32 19.30
CA ALA A 510 -13.03 -25.15 19.34
C ALA A 510 -12.86 -24.25 18.10
N LEU A 511 -11.64 -24.14 17.56
CA LEU A 511 -11.36 -23.44 16.30
C LEU A 511 -12.01 -24.15 15.10
N ASP A 512 -11.93 -25.48 15.02
CA ASP A 512 -12.59 -26.25 13.97
C ASP A 512 -14.12 -26.11 14.04
N ALA A 513 -14.69 -26.15 15.25
CA ALA A 513 -16.12 -25.92 15.46
C ALA A 513 -16.53 -24.49 15.08
N PHE A 514 -15.70 -23.49 15.39
CA PHE A 514 -15.93 -22.10 14.99
C PHE A 514 -15.89 -21.94 13.47
N ALA A 515 -14.89 -22.53 12.81
CA ALA A 515 -14.77 -22.52 11.35
C ALA A 515 -15.96 -23.20 10.66
N HIS A 516 -16.45 -24.32 11.21
CA HIS A 516 -17.64 -24.99 10.71
C HIS A 516 -18.89 -24.10 10.82
N LYS A 517 -19.04 -23.36 11.92
CA LYS A 517 -20.13 -22.38 12.06
C LYS A 517 -20.00 -21.23 11.08
N LEU A 518 -18.79 -20.72 10.83
CA LEU A 518 -18.57 -19.72 9.78
C LEU A 518 -18.95 -20.26 8.39
N HIS A 519 -18.63 -21.52 8.11
CA HIS A 519 -19.04 -22.18 6.89
C HIS A 519 -20.57 -22.26 6.78
N GLU A 520 -21.27 -22.68 7.84
CA GLU A 520 -22.74 -22.69 7.85
C GLU A 520 -23.36 -21.29 7.70
N ILE A 521 -22.72 -20.26 8.25
CA ILE A 521 -23.19 -18.87 8.10
C ILE A 521 -23.04 -18.41 6.66
N LEU A 522 -21.90 -18.65 6.01
CA LEU A 522 -21.58 -18.10 4.69
C LEU A 522 -22.13 -18.96 3.55
N TRP A 523 -22.15 -20.28 3.74
CA TRP A 523 -22.45 -21.27 2.69
C TRP A 523 -23.62 -22.19 3.03
N GLY A 524 -24.29 -21.98 4.18
CA GLY A 524 -25.46 -22.75 4.56
C GLY A 524 -26.65 -22.57 3.62
N THR A 525 -27.51 -23.58 3.57
CA THR A 525 -28.67 -23.65 2.66
C THR A 525 -29.88 -22.82 3.13
N GLU A 526 -29.83 -22.29 4.35
CA GLU A 526 -30.88 -21.45 4.90
C GLU A 526 -30.94 -20.06 4.25
N PRO A 527 -32.08 -19.36 4.32
CA PRO A 527 -32.18 -17.97 3.89
C PRO A 527 -31.11 -17.10 4.56
N VAL A 528 -30.51 -16.20 3.79
CA VAL A 528 -29.36 -15.39 4.25
C VAL A 528 -29.73 -14.52 5.45
N ALA A 529 -30.97 -14.01 5.52
CA ALA A 529 -31.46 -13.27 6.67
C ALA A 529 -31.37 -14.11 7.96
N THR A 530 -31.84 -15.35 7.90
CA THR A 530 -31.79 -16.31 9.02
C THR A 530 -30.36 -16.64 9.42
N ARG A 531 -29.46 -16.82 8.44
CA ARG A 531 -28.03 -17.07 8.70
C ARG A 531 -27.36 -15.87 9.38
N ILE A 532 -27.71 -14.65 8.98
CA ILE A 532 -27.24 -13.43 9.65
C ILE A 532 -27.80 -13.36 11.08
N ASP A 533 -29.10 -13.55 11.28
CA ASP A 533 -29.70 -13.49 12.62
C ASP A 533 -29.05 -14.51 13.57
N ARG A 534 -28.81 -15.73 13.09
CA ARG A 534 -28.09 -16.78 13.83
C ARG A 534 -26.65 -16.38 14.13
N ALA A 535 -25.95 -15.77 13.17
CA ALA A 535 -24.59 -15.30 13.36
C ALA A 535 -24.47 -14.22 14.45
N LEU A 536 -25.53 -13.45 14.66
CA LEU A 536 -25.60 -12.39 15.68
C LEU A 536 -26.03 -12.91 17.07
N ASP A 537 -26.52 -14.15 17.15
CA ASP A 537 -26.84 -14.81 18.41
C ASP A 537 -25.64 -15.60 18.92
N TRP A 538 -24.94 -15.02 19.90
CA TRP A 538 -23.74 -15.64 20.48
C TRP A 538 -24.04 -16.91 21.27
N GLU A 539 -25.26 -17.11 21.78
CA GLU A 539 -25.64 -18.34 22.50
C GLU A 539 -25.69 -19.53 21.55
N ASP A 540 -26.20 -19.30 20.34
CA ASP A 540 -26.22 -20.29 19.26
C ASP A 540 -24.82 -20.47 18.64
N LEU A 541 -24.09 -19.37 18.43
CA LEU A 541 -22.75 -19.42 17.86
C LEU A 541 -21.69 -20.00 18.81
N GLY A 542 -21.90 -19.94 20.12
CA GLY A 542 -20.93 -20.40 21.12
C GLY A 542 -19.62 -19.60 21.17
N THR A 543 -19.52 -18.49 20.41
CA THR A 543 -18.36 -17.58 20.40
C THR A 543 -18.84 -16.16 20.67
N LYS A 544 -18.30 -15.54 21.71
CA LYS A 544 -18.64 -14.15 22.03
C LYS A 544 -17.86 -13.19 21.13
N GLY A 545 -18.53 -12.11 20.73
CA GLY A 545 -17.89 -10.99 20.03
C GLY A 545 -17.93 -11.02 18.51
N LEU A 546 -18.54 -12.03 17.87
CA LEU A 546 -18.81 -11.99 16.43
C LEU A 546 -19.94 -10.99 16.15
N GLY A 547 -19.58 -9.71 15.99
CA GLY A 547 -20.53 -8.61 15.81
C GLY A 547 -21.03 -8.45 14.37
N GLU A 548 -22.09 -7.65 14.20
CA GLU A 548 -22.72 -7.41 12.90
C GLU A 548 -21.75 -6.93 11.82
N SER A 549 -20.82 -6.06 12.18
CA SER A 549 -19.87 -5.53 11.21
C SER A 549 -18.96 -6.60 10.62
N ILE A 550 -18.59 -7.61 11.41
CA ILE A 550 -17.75 -8.72 10.94
C ILE A 550 -18.56 -9.65 10.05
N VAL A 551 -19.77 -10.02 10.48
CA VAL A 551 -20.67 -10.87 9.70
C VAL A 551 -20.93 -10.26 8.33
N MET A 552 -21.30 -8.98 8.31
CA MET A 552 -21.55 -8.26 7.05
C MET A 552 -20.27 -8.10 6.20
N LYS A 553 -19.11 -7.92 6.83
CA LYS A 553 -17.82 -7.87 6.12
C LYS A 553 -17.51 -9.19 5.43
N MET A 554 -17.74 -10.33 6.09
CA MET A 554 -17.54 -11.65 5.48
C MET A 554 -18.47 -11.86 4.28
N PHE A 555 -19.75 -11.49 4.38
CA PHE A 555 -20.66 -11.53 3.24
C PHE A 555 -20.24 -10.58 2.10
N ALA A 556 -19.78 -9.37 2.39
CA ALA A 556 -19.27 -8.43 1.39
C ALA A 556 -17.98 -8.91 0.69
N ILE A 557 -17.22 -9.80 1.34
CA ILE A 557 -16.01 -10.41 0.79
C ILE A 557 -16.37 -11.60 -0.11
N VAL A 558 -17.29 -12.46 0.34
CA VAL A 558 -17.65 -13.73 -0.29
C VAL A 558 -18.68 -13.57 -1.41
N GLU A 559 -19.66 -12.70 -1.22
CA GLU A 559 -20.74 -12.41 -2.19
C GLU A 559 -20.66 -10.92 -2.63
N PRO A 560 -19.58 -10.48 -3.29
CA PRO A 560 -19.39 -9.07 -3.65
C PRO A 560 -20.42 -8.56 -4.67
N ASP A 561 -21.03 -9.46 -5.44
CA ASP A 561 -22.08 -9.13 -6.41
C ASP A 561 -23.44 -8.85 -5.73
N ARG A 562 -23.54 -9.16 -4.44
CA ARG A 562 -24.74 -8.94 -3.64
C ARG A 562 -24.52 -7.92 -2.55
N PHE A 563 -23.44 -8.01 -1.79
CA PHE A 563 -23.24 -7.21 -0.58
C PHE A 563 -22.29 -6.03 -0.78
N LEU A 564 -22.69 -4.88 -0.24
CA LEU A 564 -21.84 -3.69 -0.12
C LEU A 564 -20.87 -3.81 1.05
N ALA A 565 -19.71 -3.16 0.95
CA ALA A 565 -18.73 -3.03 2.03
C ALA A 565 -19.15 -2.00 3.10
N ALA A 566 -20.46 -1.84 3.33
CA ALA A 566 -21.06 -1.02 4.38
C ALA A 566 -21.61 -1.95 5.47
N PHE A 567 -20.91 -2.04 6.60
CA PHE A 567 -21.16 -3.13 7.56
C PHE A 567 -22.24 -2.82 8.61
N PRO A 568 -22.21 -1.67 9.32
CA PRO A 568 -23.19 -1.36 10.35
C PRO A 568 -24.60 -1.12 9.77
N LEU A 569 -25.65 -1.56 10.47
CA LEU A 569 -27.02 -1.24 10.06
C LEU A 569 -27.41 0.19 10.46
N THR A 570 -27.10 0.54 11.70
CA THR A 570 -27.50 1.78 12.38
C THR A 570 -26.29 2.67 12.69
N GLY A 571 -26.55 3.86 13.24
CA GLY A 571 -25.51 4.84 13.54
C GLY A 571 -25.27 5.83 12.39
N PRO A 572 -24.39 6.83 12.61
CA PRO A 572 -24.16 7.91 11.64
C PRO A 572 -23.60 7.43 10.29
N HIS A 573 -22.96 6.26 10.28
CA HIS A 573 -22.32 5.65 9.12
C HIS A 573 -22.94 4.29 8.75
N GLY A 574 -24.13 3.98 9.27
CA GLY A 574 -24.84 2.74 8.98
C GLY A 574 -25.72 2.82 7.72
N LYS A 575 -26.12 1.66 7.19
CA LYS A 575 -26.96 1.57 5.97
C LYS A 575 -28.24 2.40 6.07
N ILE A 576 -28.88 2.48 7.24
CA ILE A 576 -30.10 3.28 7.43
C ILE A 576 -29.83 4.78 7.25
N ALA A 577 -28.70 5.28 7.75
CA ALA A 577 -28.31 6.68 7.53
C ALA A 577 -28.07 6.95 6.05
N MET A 578 -27.43 6.01 5.34
CA MET A 578 -27.21 6.11 3.89
C MET A 578 -28.53 6.15 3.12
N LEU A 579 -29.48 5.25 3.41
CA LEU A 579 -30.80 5.22 2.77
C LEU A 579 -31.55 6.54 2.95
N ARG A 580 -31.63 7.02 4.21
CA ARG A 580 -32.27 8.29 4.54
C ARG A 580 -31.64 9.44 3.77
N ARG A 581 -30.31 9.41 3.64
CA ARG A 581 -29.55 10.46 2.97
C ARG A 581 -29.86 10.57 1.49
N ILE A 582 -30.06 9.45 0.82
CA ILE A 582 -30.34 9.37 -0.62
C ILE A 582 -31.85 9.28 -0.93
N GLY A 583 -32.70 9.49 0.08
CA GLY A 583 -34.15 9.52 -0.06
C GLY A 583 -34.78 8.16 -0.36
N LEU A 584 -34.15 7.06 0.05
CA LEU A 584 -34.64 5.70 -0.14
C LEU A 584 -35.41 5.18 1.09
N PRO A 585 -36.37 4.26 0.91
CA PRO A 585 -37.16 3.72 2.00
C PRO A 585 -36.28 2.97 3.01
N GLU A 586 -36.57 3.15 4.31
CA GLU A 586 -35.94 2.40 5.38
C GLU A 586 -36.58 1.01 5.53
N PRO A 587 -35.82 -0.02 5.96
CA PRO A 587 -36.36 -1.34 6.24
C PRO A 587 -37.44 -1.33 7.33
N GLU A 588 -38.40 -2.24 7.25
CA GLU A 588 -39.50 -2.35 8.22
C GLU A 588 -38.95 -2.58 9.65
N PRO A 589 -39.28 -1.72 10.64
CA PRO A 589 -38.74 -1.83 11.99
C PRO A 589 -39.06 -3.14 12.71
N THR A 590 -40.14 -3.82 12.31
CA THR A 590 -40.60 -5.09 12.89
C THR A 590 -39.89 -6.32 12.31
N SER A 591 -39.13 -6.18 11.23
CA SER A 591 -38.38 -7.27 10.61
C SER A 591 -37.16 -7.67 11.45
N SER A 592 -36.69 -8.91 11.26
CA SER A 592 -35.47 -9.39 11.92
C SER A 592 -34.23 -8.57 11.51
N ARG A 593 -33.16 -8.67 12.29
CA ARG A 593 -31.98 -7.82 12.06
C ARG A 593 -31.29 -8.19 10.74
N GLY A 594 -31.19 -9.48 10.43
CA GLY A 594 -30.70 -10.00 9.16
C GLY A 594 -31.56 -9.54 7.98
N GLN A 595 -32.90 -9.58 8.11
CA GLN A 595 -33.81 -9.12 7.06
C GLN A 595 -33.62 -7.62 6.78
N ARG A 596 -33.49 -6.80 7.83
CA ARG A 596 -33.23 -5.35 7.69
C ARG A 596 -31.88 -5.06 7.03
N HIS A 597 -30.86 -5.88 7.29
CA HIS A 597 -29.56 -5.75 6.61
C HIS A 597 -29.64 -6.04 5.12
N LEU A 598 -30.43 -7.04 4.70
CA LEU A 598 -30.65 -7.37 3.30
C LEU A 598 -31.46 -6.29 2.58
N GLU A 599 -32.61 -5.91 3.13
CA GLU A 599 -33.46 -4.86 2.54
C GLU A 599 -32.68 -3.57 2.34
N ALA A 600 -31.92 -3.15 3.36
CA ALA A 600 -31.11 -1.94 3.26
C ALA A 600 -29.99 -2.07 2.23
N ASN A 601 -29.33 -3.24 2.18
CA ASN A 601 -28.25 -3.51 1.23
C ASN A 601 -28.74 -3.47 -0.21
N ASP A 602 -29.83 -4.17 -0.50
CA ASP A 602 -30.33 -4.37 -1.86
C ASP A 602 -30.88 -3.06 -2.43
N VAL A 603 -31.58 -2.27 -1.61
CA VAL A 603 -32.07 -0.95 -1.99
C VAL A 603 -30.91 0.01 -2.27
N LEU A 604 -29.90 0.06 -1.40
CA LEU A 604 -28.69 0.86 -1.60
C LEU A 604 -27.96 0.45 -2.88
N ARG A 605 -27.69 -0.84 -3.05
CA ARG A 605 -26.98 -1.36 -4.20
C ARG A 605 -27.70 -1.03 -5.50
N ALA A 606 -28.99 -1.31 -5.58
CA ALA A 606 -29.77 -1.06 -6.79
C ALA A 606 -29.78 0.43 -7.20
N ARG A 607 -29.64 1.37 -6.26
CA ARG A 607 -29.47 2.80 -6.56
C ARG A 607 -28.07 3.14 -7.08
N LEU A 608 -27.05 2.48 -6.54
CA LEU A 608 -25.64 2.83 -6.78
C LEU A 608 -25.01 2.08 -7.95
N GLU A 609 -25.57 0.92 -8.32
CA GLU A 609 -25.11 0.06 -9.40
C GLU A 609 -24.98 0.80 -10.75
N PRO A 610 -25.95 1.63 -11.20
CA PRO A 610 -25.79 2.33 -12.48
C PRO A 610 -24.69 3.39 -12.46
N LEU A 611 -24.29 3.88 -11.28
CA LEU A 611 -23.21 4.86 -11.13
C LEU A 611 -21.85 4.18 -11.07
N PHE A 612 -21.75 3.03 -10.41
CA PHE A 612 -20.52 2.26 -10.21
C PHE A 612 -20.79 0.77 -10.53
N PRO A 613 -20.86 0.41 -11.82
CA PRO A 613 -21.22 -0.94 -12.25
C PRO A 613 -20.14 -1.94 -11.86
N ASP A 614 -20.56 -3.09 -11.32
CA ASP A 614 -19.71 -4.20 -10.86
C ASP A 614 -18.62 -3.77 -9.86
N ASP A 615 -18.86 -2.67 -9.14
CA ASP A 615 -17.89 -2.08 -8.22
C ASP A 615 -18.49 -1.80 -6.84
N PRO A 616 -18.79 -2.86 -6.05
CA PRO A 616 -19.37 -2.71 -4.71
C PRO A 616 -18.50 -1.89 -3.76
N TRP A 617 -17.17 -1.89 -3.95
CA TRP A 617 -16.26 -1.03 -3.20
C TRP A 617 -16.51 0.44 -3.56
N GLY A 618 -16.56 0.77 -4.85
CA GLY A 618 -16.85 2.13 -5.35
C GLY A 618 -18.22 2.63 -4.94
N GLN A 619 -19.25 1.79 -5.03
CA GLN A 619 -20.60 2.06 -4.55
C GLN A 619 -20.57 2.46 -3.07
N THR A 620 -19.86 1.68 -2.25
CA THR A 620 -19.70 1.94 -0.81
C THR A 620 -18.97 3.26 -0.54
N GLN A 621 -17.84 3.51 -1.22
CA GLN A 621 -17.06 4.74 -1.04
C GLN A 621 -17.86 5.98 -1.42
N PHE A 622 -18.65 5.88 -2.50
CA PHE A 622 -19.53 6.97 -2.91
C PHE A 622 -20.69 7.18 -1.94
N ALA A 623 -21.30 6.11 -1.40
CA ALA A 623 -22.34 6.22 -0.38
C ALA A 623 -21.85 6.91 0.90
N TYR A 624 -20.63 6.59 1.35
CA TYR A 624 -19.99 7.31 2.46
C TYR A 624 -19.73 8.77 2.12
N TRP A 625 -19.18 9.04 0.94
CA TRP A 625 -18.95 10.41 0.50
C TRP A 625 -20.27 11.21 0.39
N LEU A 626 -21.38 10.59 -0.01
CA LEU A 626 -22.70 11.21 -0.05
C LEU A 626 -23.24 11.56 1.33
N LEU A 627 -23.00 10.75 2.37
CA LEU A 627 -23.34 11.12 3.75
C LEU A 627 -22.73 12.48 4.15
N GLU A 628 -21.64 12.87 3.50
CA GLU A 628 -20.83 14.01 3.90
C GLU A 628 -20.95 15.22 2.96
N ASN A 629 -21.32 15.05 1.68
CA ASN A 629 -21.03 16.08 0.66
C ASN A 629 -22.21 16.80 -0.04
N GLU A 630 -23.47 16.34 -0.05
CA GLU A 630 -24.53 17.05 -0.81
C GLU A 630 -25.96 17.05 -0.26
N ALA A 631 -26.20 17.87 0.76
CA ALA A 631 -27.37 18.76 0.86
C ALA A 631 -27.47 19.26 2.30
N VAL A 632 -27.33 20.57 2.45
CA VAL A 632 -28.06 21.43 3.39
C VAL A 632 -28.79 20.66 4.51
N GLY A 633 -28.01 20.43 5.54
CA GLY A 633 -28.42 20.11 6.89
C GLY A 633 -27.24 20.44 7.80
N LYS A 634 -26.56 21.58 7.57
CA LYS A 634 -25.77 22.18 8.64
C LYS A 634 -26.79 22.35 9.77
N GLU A 635 -26.73 21.50 10.80
CA GLU A 635 -27.01 22.00 12.15
C GLU A 635 -26.35 23.38 12.19
N PRO A 636 -27.09 24.45 12.55
CA PRO A 636 -26.59 25.80 12.42
C PRO A 636 -25.18 25.80 12.99
N GLU A 637 -24.21 25.99 12.10
CA GLU A 637 -22.81 25.98 12.48
C GLU A 637 -22.72 27.12 13.48
N ILE A 638 -22.71 26.77 14.76
CA ILE A 638 -22.60 27.75 15.81
C ILE A 638 -21.23 28.32 15.53
N ASP A 639 -21.18 29.55 14.99
CA ASP A 639 -19.93 30.24 14.77
C ASP A 639 -19.34 30.54 16.15
N LEU A 640 -18.63 29.55 16.69
CA LEU A 640 -17.98 29.62 17.98
C LEU A 640 -16.74 30.52 17.90
N LEU A 641 -16.33 31.01 16.72
CA LEU A 641 -15.19 31.92 16.60
C LEU A 641 -15.49 33.27 17.24
N ASP A 642 -16.72 33.78 17.14
CA ASP A 642 -17.12 35.02 17.80
C ASP A 642 -16.99 34.95 19.33
N PRO A 643 -17.64 34.00 20.03
CA PRO A 643 -17.48 33.87 21.48
C PRO A 643 -16.04 33.50 21.86
N THR A 644 -15.32 32.74 21.03
CA THR A 644 -13.92 32.39 21.29
C THR A 644 -12.99 33.60 21.17
N ALA A 645 -13.16 34.45 20.16
CA ALA A 645 -12.40 35.69 20.00
C ALA A 645 -12.62 36.63 21.19
N ALA A 646 -13.87 36.75 21.66
CA ALA A 646 -14.21 37.53 22.84
C ALA A 646 -13.66 36.94 24.16
N GLU A 647 -13.53 35.61 24.27
CA GLU A 647 -12.85 34.95 25.40
C GLU A 647 -11.34 35.18 25.37
N LEU A 648 -10.74 35.11 24.18
CA LEU A 648 -9.30 35.22 23.96
C LEU A 648 -8.79 36.68 23.87
N PHE A 649 -9.69 37.66 23.80
CA PHE A 649 -9.39 39.08 23.61
C PHE A 649 -8.61 39.40 22.34
N VAL A 650 -8.78 38.58 21.29
CA VAL A 650 -8.19 38.77 19.96
C VAL A 650 -9.26 39.19 18.95
N PRO A 651 -8.90 39.85 17.84
CA PRO A 651 -9.85 40.15 16.76
C PRO A 651 -10.43 38.87 16.14
N LYS A 652 -11.73 38.87 15.80
CA LYS A 652 -12.37 37.74 15.09
C LYS A 652 -11.63 37.40 13.79
N GLN A 653 -11.29 38.42 13.01
CA GLN A 653 -10.56 38.29 11.74
C GLN A 653 -9.27 37.48 11.88
N PHE A 654 -8.60 37.54 13.03
CA PHE A 654 -7.41 36.74 13.26
C PHE A 654 -7.74 35.25 13.33
N LEU A 655 -8.79 34.85 14.05
CA LEU A 655 -9.20 33.44 14.09
C LEU A 655 -9.75 32.95 12.75
N GLU A 656 -10.42 33.83 11.99
CA GLU A 656 -10.86 33.53 10.62
C GLU A 656 -9.69 33.29 9.69
N GLU A 657 -8.64 34.12 9.75
CA GLU A 657 -7.41 33.94 8.98
C GLU A 657 -6.71 32.62 9.35
N ILE A 658 -6.63 32.26 10.64
CA ILE A 658 -6.10 30.96 11.07
C ILE A 658 -6.93 29.81 10.46
N ARG A 659 -8.26 29.94 10.45
CA ARG A 659 -9.17 28.95 9.84
C ARG A 659 -8.92 28.81 8.33
N GLU A 660 -8.71 29.90 7.62
CA GLU A 660 -8.40 29.85 6.18
C GLU A 660 -7.05 29.16 5.93
N LEU A 661 -6.01 29.54 6.68
CA LEU A 661 -4.67 28.95 6.55
C LEU A 661 -4.63 27.44 6.88
N ILE A 662 -5.38 27.01 7.91
CA ILE A 662 -5.43 25.60 8.28
C ILE A 662 -6.23 24.78 7.26
N LEU A 663 -7.28 25.34 6.66
CA LEU A 663 -8.06 24.69 5.60
C LEU A 663 -7.27 24.60 4.29
N GLU A 664 -6.45 25.61 3.97
CA GLU A 664 -5.62 25.63 2.76
C GLU A 664 -4.51 24.57 2.83
N LYS A 665 -3.74 24.53 3.92
CA LYS A 665 -2.53 23.72 4.00
C LYS A 665 -2.69 22.44 4.83
N GLY A 666 -3.72 22.37 5.67
CA GLY A 666 -3.94 21.27 6.60
C GLY A 666 -3.15 21.41 7.92
N GLN A 667 -2.21 22.35 8.01
CA GLN A 667 -1.35 22.47 9.18
C GLN A 667 -0.78 23.88 9.40
N VAL A 668 -0.80 24.32 10.66
CA VAL A 668 -0.31 25.63 11.09
C VAL A 668 0.58 25.49 12.33
N VAL A 669 1.49 26.45 12.54
CA VAL A 669 2.36 26.55 13.71
C VAL A 669 2.25 27.94 14.32
N PHE A 670 1.84 28.00 15.59
CA PHE A 670 1.86 29.22 16.40
C PHE A 670 3.23 29.37 17.02
N TYR A 671 3.93 30.47 16.74
CA TYR A 671 5.29 30.67 17.23
C TYR A 671 5.49 32.05 17.86
N GLY A 672 6.27 32.10 18.94
CA GLY A 672 6.57 33.36 19.61
C GLY A 672 7.15 33.16 21.01
N PRO A 673 7.43 34.24 21.73
CA PRO A 673 7.94 34.20 23.10
C PRO A 673 7.07 33.37 24.05
N PRO A 674 7.63 32.83 25.14
CA PRO A 674 6.84 32.18 26.18
C PRO A 674 5.82 33.15 26.78
N GLY A 675 4.72 32.61 27.30
CA GLY A 675 3.67 33.40 27.95
C GLY A 675 2.75 34.21 27.03
N THR A 676 2.69 33.86 25.74
CA THR A 676 1.84 34.51 24.73
C THR A 676 0.51 33.79 24.48
N GLY A 677 0.20 32.75 25.26
CA GLY A 677 -1.06 32.03 25.18
C GLY A 677 -1.21 31.06 24.00
N LYS A 678 -0.14 30.74 23.25
CA LYS A 678 -0.18 29.88 22.05
C LYS A 678 -0.95 28.57 22.25
N THR A 679 -0.62 27.80 23.28
CA THR A 679 -1.27 26.51 23.58
C THR A 679 -2.73 26.71 23.97
N TYR A 680 -3.03 27.73 24.78
CA TYR A 680 -4.41 28.08 25.16
C TYR A 680 -5.26 28.50 23.95
N VAL A 681 -4.71 29.33 23.06
CA VAL A 681 -5.36 29.74 21.82
C VAL A 681 -5.54 28.54 20.88
N ALA A 682 -4.56 27.64 20.76
CA ALA A 682 -4.68 26.41 19.97
C ALA A 682 -5.81 25.51 20.46
N GLU A 683 -5.91 25.27 21.77
CA GLU A 683 -6.99 24.47 22.35
C GLU A 683 -8.37 25.10 22.15
N LYS A 684 -8.48 26.41 22.38
CA LYS A 684 -9.74 27.16 22.23
C LYS A 684 -10.17 27.27 20.78
N PHE A 685 -9.24 27.56 19.87
CA PHE A 685 -9.51 27.56 18.45
C PHE A 685 -9.91 26.17 17.94
N ALA A 686 -9.19 25.12 18.33
CA ALA A 686 -9.57 23.74 18.01
C ALA A 686 -10.97 23.39 18.52
N ALA A 687 -11.33 23.82 19.73
CA ALA A 687 -12.67 23.65 20.30
C ALA A 687 -13.75 24.40 19.51
N ALA A 688 -13.42 25.56 18.94
CA ALA A 688 -14.35 26.35 18.17
C ALA A 688 -14.62 25.74 16.79
N ILE A 689 -13.59 25.21 16.11
CA ILE A 689 -13.72 24.58 14.79
C ILE A 689 -14.14 23.10 14.87
N GLN A 690 -13.92 22.45 16.00
CA GLN A 690 -14.38 21.09 16.28
C GLN A 690 -14.84 21.00 17.74
N PRO A 691 -16.15 21.19 18.02
CA PRO A 691 -16.68 21.14 19.38
C PRO A 691 -16.53 19.78 20.06
N ASP A 692 -16.53 18.69 19.28
CA ASP A 692 -16.41 17.33 19.80
C ASP A 692 -15.00 17.08 20.40
N PRO A 693 -14.88 16.79 21.71
CA PRO A 693 -13.60 16.46 22.34
C PRO A 693 -12.97 15.19 21.76
N ASP A 694 -13.75 14.21 21.32
CA ASP A 694 -13.22 12.91 20.85
C ASP A 694 -12.49 13.01 19.50
N ARG A 695 -12.72 14.12 18.78
CA ARG A 695 -12.11 14.45 17.48
C ARG A 695 -10.93 15.41 17.61
N ARG A 696 -10.54 15.73 18.84
CA ARG A 696 -9.39 16.58 19.14
C ARG A 696 -8.42 15.81 20.02
N MET A 697 -7.14 16.01 19.78
CA MET A 697 -6.10 15.40 20.61
C MET A 697 -4.97 16.39 20.82
N LEU A 698 -4.44 16.45 22.04
CA LEU A 698 -3.27 17.24 22.37
C LEU A 698 -2.14 16.30 22.76
N VAL A 699 -0.98 16.51 22.15
CA VAL A 699 0.27 15.81 22.48
C VAL A 699 1.36 16.86 22.69
N GLN A 700 2.18 16.68 23.70
CA GLN A 700 3.32 17.55 23.96
C GLN A 700 4.61 16.84 23.57
N PHE A 701 5.45 17.51 22.77
CA PHE A 701 6.72 16.97 22.34
C PHE A 701 7.81 17.23 23.39
N HIS A 702 8.67 16.23 23.56
CA HIS A 702 9.82 16.25 24.44
C HIS A 702 11.06 15.66 23.75
N PRO A 703 12.28 15.92 24.24
CA PRO A 703 13.52 15.48 23.56
C PRO A 703 13.60 13.98 23.27
N SER A 704 12.98 13.15 24.12
CA SER A 704 12.93 11.69 23.95
C SER A 704 11.81 11.19 23.04
N MET A 705 11.02 12.07 22.41
CA MET A 705 9.91 11.67 21.55
C MET A 705 10.46 10.95 20.32
N SER A 706 9.90 9.80 20.01
CA SER A 706 10.32 8.95 18.89
C SER A 706 9.18 8.72 17.89
N TYR A 707 9.51 8.12 16.74
CA TYR A 707 8.51 7.70 15.75
C TYR A 707 7.56 6.67 16.38
N GLU A 708 8.13 5.76 17.17
CA GLU A 708 7.44 4.68 17.85
C GLU A 708 6.42 5.16 18.90
N ASP A 709 6.67 6.33 19.49
CA ASP A 709 5.74 6.96 20.45
C ASP A 709 4.66 7.78 19.73
N PHE A 710 4.99 8.40 18.61
CA PHE A 710 4.09 9.33 17.92
C PHE A 710 3.13 8.64 16.95
N PHE A 711 3.61 7.63 16.22
CA PHE A 711 2.85 6.96 15.18
C PHE A 711 2.60 5.48 15.47
N GLU A 712 3.63 4.62 15.45
CA GLU A 712 3.47 3.21 15.84
C GLU A 712 4.81 2.55 16.16
N GLY A 713 4.83 1.61 17.11
CA GLY A 713 6.03 0.84 17.42
C GLY A 713 5.78 -0.35 18.33
N TYR A 714 6.69 -1.33 18.30
CA TYR A 714 6.59 -2.52 19.15
C TYR A 714 6.82 -2.17 20.62
N ARG A 715 5.95 -2.70 21.48
CA ARG A 715 6.03 -2.59 22.94
C ARG A 715 5.92 -3.98 23.56
N PRO A 716 6.74 -4.31 24.57
CA PRO A 716 6.63 -5.59 25.23
C PRO A 716 5.35 -5.64 26.07
N ARG A 717 4.68 -6.79 26.02
CA ARG A 717 3.51 -7.14 26.82
C ARG A 717 3.73 -8.50 27.45
N THR A 718 3.52 -8.56 28.75
CA THR A 718 3.49 -9.82 29.48
C THR A 718 2.05 -10.32 29.51
N ASP A 719 1.82 -11.55 29.09
CA ASP A 719 0.51 -12.19 29.21
C ASP A 719 0.23 -12.64 30.66
N GLU A 720 -0.98 -13.15 30.92
CA GLU A 720 -1.41 -13.62 32.24
C GLU A 720 -0.58 -14.82 32.76
N VAL A 721 0.18 -15.48 31.88
CA VAL A 721 1.03 -16.64 32.18
C VAL A 721 2.49 -16.22 32.43
N GLY A 722 2.82 -14.92 32.26
CA GLY A 722 4.16 -14.39 32.48
C GLY A 722 5.06 -14.42 31.24
N GLN A 723 4.56 -14.77 30.06
CA GLN A 723 5.32 -14.80 28.82
C GLN A 723 5.36 -13.41 28.17
N MET A 724 6.57 -12.95 27.84
CA MET A 724 6.81 -11.66 27.20
C MET A 724 6.62 -11.79 25.68
N SER A 725 5.67 -11.05 25.13
CA SER A 725 5.39 -10.91 23.70
C SER A 725 5.60 -9.45 23.27
N TYR A 726 5.81 -9.19 21.98
CA TYR A 726 5.89 -7.82 21.45
C TYR A 726 4.61 -7.50 20.68
N GLU A 727 3.91 -6.44 21.10
CA GLU A 727 2.68 -5.96 20.47
C GLU A 727 2.96 -4.62 19.76
N LEU A 728 2.52 -4.49 18.50
CA LEU A 728 2.59 -3.23 17.79
C LEU A 728 1.54 -2.27 18.36
N ARG A 729 1.99 -1.18 19.00
CA ARG A 729 1.10 -0.19 19.61
C ARG A 729 1.01 1.06 18.75
N ARG A 730 -0.21 1.55 18.54
CA ARG A 730 -0.50 2.80 17.84
C ARG A 730 -0.27 4.01 18.77
N GLY A 731 0.41 5.01 18.25
CA GLY A 731 0.65 6.32 18.87
C GLY A 731 -0.45 7.34 18.54
N PRO A 732 -0.35 8.56 19.10
CA PRO A 732 -1.35 9.62 18.97
C PRO A 732 -1.79 9.91 17.52
N LEU A 733 -0.83 10.01 16.58
CA LEU A 733 -1.14 10.31 15.19
C LEU A 733 -1.91 9.17 14.52
N ALA A 734 -1.50 7.93 14.72
CA ALA A 734 -2.20 6.78 14.14
C ALA A 734 -3.63 6.67 14.68
N LEU A 735 -3.82 6.91 15.98
CA LEU A 735 -5.14 6.87 16.64
C LEU A 735 -6.09 7.95 16.12
N ILE A 736 -5.64 9.20 16.00
CA ILE A 736 -6.51 10.27 15.49
C ILE A 736 -6.71 10.17 13.98
N ALA A 737 -5.73 9.67 13.23
CA ALA A 737 -5.89 9.40 11.80
C ALA A 737 -6.93 8.31 11.55
N GLU A 738 -6.93 7.22 12.32
CA GLU A 738 -7.97 6.18 12.22
C GLU A 738 -9.37 6.73 12.53
N LYS A 739 -9.51 7.59 13.55
CA LYS A 739 -10.78 8.28 13.81
C LYS A 739 -11.20 9.19 12.65
N ALA A 740 -10.25 9.92 12.07
CA ALA A 740 -10.52 10.78 10.92
C ALA A 740 -10.91 9.98 9.67
N GLU A 741 -10.31 8.81 9.44
CA GLU A 741 -10.72 7.88 8.36
C GLU A 741 -12.11 7.29 8.61
N ALA A 742 -12.43 6.97 9.86
CA ALA A 742 -13.73 6.42 10.24
C ALA A 742 -14.86 7.46 10.24
N SER A 743 -14.52 8.75 10.15
CA SER A 743 -15.47 9.86 10.06
C SER A 743 -15.02 10.85 8.99
N PRO A 744 -15.05 10.45 7.70
CA PRO A 744 -14.66 11.33 6.61
C PRO A 744 -15.58 12.57 6.58
N GLY A 745 -15.10 13.68 6.02
CA GLY A 745 -15.83 14.96 5.99
C GLY A 745 -15.95 15.73 7.33
N GLN A 746 -15.68 15.10 8.47
CA GLN A 746 -15.66 15.77 9.78
C GLN A 746 -14.23 16.16 10.19
N PRO A 747 -13.97 17.43 10.57
CA PRO A 747 -12.62 17.89 10.89
C PRO A 747 -12.12 17.22 12.17
N HIS A 748 -10.89 16.72 12.15
CA HIS A 748 -10.16 16.25 13.32
C HIS A 748 -8.96 17.16 13.54
N VAL A 749 -8.59 17.42 14.79
CA VAL A 749 -7.50 18.34 15.12
C VAL A 749 -6.50 17.68 16.05
N LEU A 750 -5.24 17.58 15.61
CA LEU A 750 -4.11 17.19 16.43
C LEU A 750 -3.28 18.42 16.81
N ILE A 751 -3.31 18.79 18.08
CA ILE A 751 -2.48 19.84 18.66
C ILE A 751 -1.15 19.22 19.09
N ILE A 752 -0.05 19.75 18.57
CA ILE A 752 1.31 19.34 18.92
C ILE A 752 1.98 20.50 19.67
N ASP A 753 1.97 20.40 20.98
CA ASP A 753 2.57 21.40 21.86
C ASP A 753 4.10 21.22 21.91
N GLU A 754 4.83 22.34 21.99
CA GLU A 754 6.30 22.35 22.03
C GLU A 754 6.95 21.60 20.86
N LEU A 755 6.44 21.84 19.65
CA LEU A 755 6.83 21.13 18.41
C LEU A 755 8.34 21.13 18.19
N ASN A 756 9.04 22.20 18.55
CA ASN A 756 10.49 22.30 18.39
C ASN A 756 11.29 21.48 19.41
N ARG A 757 10.69 20.92 20.48
CA ARG A 757 11.45 20.18 21.52
C ARG A 757 11.84 18.77 21.14
N ALA A 758 11.35 18.25 20.01
CA ALA A 758 11.72 16.95 19.48
C ALA A 758 12.43 17.06 18.12
N ASN A 759 13.16 16.00 17.75
CA ASN A 759 13.73 15.89 16.40
C ASN A 759 12.63 15.54 15.39
N LEU A 760 12.01 16.57 14.81
CA LEU A 760 10.84 16.44 13.94
C LEU A 760 11.04 15.50 12.74
N PRO A 761 12.15 15.55 11.97
CA PRO A 761 12.42 14.56 10.93
C PRO A 761 12.42 13.12 11.42
N ARG A 762 12.97 12.87 12.62
CA ARG A 762 12.98 11.54 13.22
C ARG A 762 11.61 11.11 13.73
N VAL A 763 10.85 12.01 14.34
CA VAL A 763 9.52 11.70 14.91
C VAL A 763 8.48 11.44 13.81
N PHE A 764 8.49 12.23 12.74
CA PHE A 764 7.53 12.06 11.64
C PHE A 764 7.98 11.02 10.61
N GLY A 765 9.28 10.73 10.48
CA GLY A 765 9.79 9.75 9.51
C GLY A 765 9.29 10.01 8.09
N GLU A 766 8.73 8.97 7.46
CA GLU A 766 8.07 9.00 6.15
C GLU A 766 6.80 9.85 6.11
N LEU A 767 6.14 10.08 7.24
CA LEU A 767 4.88 10.83 7.33
C LEU A 767 5.09 12.32 7.02
N LEU A 768 6.33 12.81 7.12
CA LEU A 768 6.72 14.13 6.64
C LEU A 768 6.35 14.36 5.17
N TYR A 769 6.41 13.32 4.34
CA TYR A 769 6.01 13.39 2.94
C TYR A 769 4.50 13.63 2.80
N LEU A 770 3.70 12.97 3.64
CA LEU A 770 2.24 13.05 3.60
C LEU A 770 1.67 14.40 4.04
N LEU A 771 2.40 15.18 4.84
CA LEU A 771 2.00 16.55 5.18
C LEU A 771 1.88 17.44 3.93
N GLU A 772 2.65 17.16 2.87
CA GLU A 772 2.62 17.90 1.61
C GLU A 772 1.77 17.19 0.55
N TYR A 773 1.85 15.87 0.48
CA TYR A 773 1.15 15.05 -0.50
C TYR A 773 0.07 14.20 0.18
N ARG A 774 -0.95 14.85 0.76
CA ARG A 774 -2.01 14.20 1.54
C ARG A 774 -2.83 13.14 0.78
N ARG A 775 -2.86 13.21 -0.56
CA ARG A 775 -3.53 12.23 -1.44
C ARG A 775 -2.62 11.10 -1.94
N LYS A 776 -1.40 11.04 -1.39
CA LYS A 776 -0.45 9.95 -1.64
C LYS A 776 -0.41 9.06 -0.41
N TRP A 777 0.06 7.84 -0.60
CA TRP A 777 0.28 6.90 0.47
C TRP A 777 1.78 6.59 0.60
N VAL A 778 2.19 6.13 1.77
CA VAL A 778 3.53 5.62 2.05
C VAL A 778 3.44 4.25 2.70
N ARG A 779 4.47 3.44 2.55
CA ARG A 779 4.63 2.20 3.32
C ARG A 779 5.33 2.56 4.61
N THR A 780 4.72 2.25 5.75
CA THR A 780 5.26 2.63 7.05
C THR A 780 6.33 1.65 7.50
N GLN A 781 7.20 2.07 8.41
CA GLN A 781 8.32 1.25 8.87
C GLN A 781 7.89 -0.10 9.47
N TYR A 782 6.77 -0.13 10.21
CA TYR A 782 6.28 -1.35 10.88
C TYR A 782 5.18 -2.09 10.11
N ARG A 783 4.58 -1.46 9.09
CA ARG A 783 3.53 -2.05 8.26
C ARG A 783 3.81 -1.84 6.78
N ALA A 784 4.95 -2.35 6.30
CA ALA A 784 5.36 -2.19 4.90
C ALA A 784 4.36 -2.79 3.88
N GLU A 785 3.50 -3.72 4.31
CA GLU A 785 2.47 -4.34 3.48
C GLU A 785 1.14 -3.56 3.46
N GLU A 786 0.94 -2.60 4.36
CA GLU A 786 -0.27 -1.79 4.48
C GLU A 786 0.06 -0.32 4.14
N PRO A 787 -0.43 0.22 3.01
CA PRO A 787 -0.18 1.61 2.66
C PRO A 787 -0.95 2.55 3.62
N PHE A 788 -0.25 3.54 4.17
CA PHE A 788 -0.83 4.59 5.00
C PHE A 788 -0.97 5.89 4.21
N GLU A 789 -2.15 6.51 4.29
CA GLU A 789 -2.45 7.83 3.73
C GLU A 789 -2.90 8.75 4.86
N LEU A 790 -2.49 10.01 4.82
CA LEU A 790 -2.87 10.96 5.86
C LEU A 790 -4.25 11.54 5.57
N PRO A 791 -5.25 11.39 6.46
CA PRO A 791 -6.62 11.80 6.16
C PRO A 791 -6.71 13.29 5.83
N SER A 792 -7.43 13.63 4.76
CA SER A 792 -7.57 15.02 4.31
C SER A 792 -8.33 15.91 5.30
N ASN A 793 -9.17 15.32 6.15
CA ASN A 793 -9.93 15.96 7.23
C ASN A 793 -9.17 16.04 8.56
N LEU A 794 -7.88 15.64 8.62
CA LEU A 794 -7.04 15.76 9.82
C LEU A 794 -6.15 17.00 9.77
N TYR A 795 -6.37 17.95 10.68
CA TYR A 795 -5.64 19.21 10.79
C TYR A 795 -4.62 19.19 11.92
N PHE A 796 -3.50 19.89 11.73
CA PHE A 796 -2.45 20.00 12.75
C PHE A 796 -2.29 21.45 13.22
N ILE A 797 -2.19 21.62 14.54
CA ILE A 797 -1.83 22.90 15.16
C ILE A 797 -0.59 22.67 16.01
N GLY A 798 0.57 23.15 15.54
CA GLY A 798 1.80 23.15 16.32
C GLY A 798 1.93 24.40 17.18
N THR A 799 2.53 24.29 18.37
CA THR A 799 3.02 25.46 19.12
C THR A 799 4.53 25.42 19.22
N MET A 800 5.18 26.58 19.18
CA MET A 800 6.63 26.69 19.27
C MET A 800 7.05 27.89 20.12
N ASN A 801 7.90 27.64 21.13
CA ASN A 801 8.58 28.69 21.86
C ASN A 801 9.86 29.12 21.15
N THR A 802 9.97 30.40 20.83
CA THR A 802 11.13 30.96 20.11
C THR A 802 12.31 31.31 21.02
N ALA A 803 12.11 31.28 22.34
CA ALA A 803 13.14 31.58 23.32
C ALA A 803 14.14 30.43 23.53
N ASP A 804 13.75 29.19 23.20
CA ASP A 804 14.57 27.98 23.35
C ASP A 804 15.69 27.95 22.27
N ARG A 805 16.75 28.73 22.50
CA ARG A 805 17.91 28.91 21.58
C ARG A 805 18.68 27.61 21.29
N SER A 806 18.62 26.62 22.18
CA SER A 806 19.31 25.33 22.03
C SER A 806 18.70 24.42 20.95
N ILE A 807 17.54 24.79 20.38
CA ILE A 807 16.80 23.97 19.41
C ILE A 807 16.32 24.81 18.20
N ALA A 808 16.92 25.99 18.00
CA ALA A 808 16.38 27.08 17.18
C ALA A 808 16.43 26.91 15.64
N MET A 809 16.68 25.72 15.11
CA MET A 809 16.67 25.48 13.66
C MET A 809 15.62 24.42 13.32
N ILE A 810 14.37 24.85 13.11
CA ILE A 810 13.41 24.02 12.35
C ILE A 810 13.99 23.85 10.94
N ASP A 811 14.11 22.59 10.51
CA ASP A 811 14.54 22.22 9.17
C ASP A 811 13.74 22.98 8.09
N ALA A 812 14.43 23.43 7.04
CA ALA A 812 13.82 24.11 5.91
C ALA A 812 12.68 23.29 5.28
N ALA A 813 12.80 21.95 5.30
CA ALA A 813 11.76 21.05 4.82
C ALA A 813 10.43 21.17 5.61
N LEU A 814 10.51 21.42 6.93
CA LEU A 814 9.33 21.63 7.77
C LEU A 814 8.76 23.03 7.60
N ARG A 815 9.60 24.05 7.47
CA ARG A 815 9.13 25.41 7.17
C ARG A 815 8.28 25.47 5.90
N ARG A 816 8.61 24.67 4.88
CA ARG A 816 7.81 24.57 3.66
C ARG A 816 6.42 23.96 3.90
N ARG A 817 6.28 23.06 4.87
CA ARG A 817 5.07 22.24 5.07
C ARG A 817 4.05 22.82 6.03
N PHE A 818 4.42 23.78 6.87
CA PHE A 818 3.48 24.47 7.78
C PHE A 818 3.29 25.95 7.38
N HIS A 819 2.18 26.56 7.78
CA HIS A 819 2.09 28.03 7.87
C HIS A 819 2.50 28.47 9.27
N PHE A 820 3.38 29.47 9.36
CA PHE A 820 3.89 29.99 10.63
C PHE A 820 3.17 31.28 10.98
N ILE A 821 2.46 31.27 12.11
CA ILE A 821 1.64 32.40 12.57
C ILE A 821 2.31 33.01 13.81
N PRO A 822 2.72 34.30 13.74
CA PRO A 822 3.43 34.96 14.82
C PRO A 822 2.50 35.31 15.99
N PHE A 823 2.90 34.90 17.20
CA PHE A 823 2.30 35.26 18.48
C PHE A 823 3.29 36.16 19.23
N ILE A 824 3.45 37.40 18.74
CA ILE A 824 4.37 38.38 19.31
C ILE A 824 3.58 39.37 20.19
N PRO A 825 3.99 39.59 21.46
CA PRO A 825 3.39 40.64 22.28
C PRO A 825 3.50 42.00 21.60
N ASN A 826 2.44 42.81 21.70
CA ASN A 826 2.43 44.23 21.31
C ASN A 826 2.51 44.45 19.79
N GLU A 827 2.28 43.41 19.00
CA GLU A 827 2.24 43.45 17.55
C GLU A 827 0.98 42.74 17.04
N GLY A 828 0.45 43.24 15.92
CA GLY A 828 -0.63 42.59 15.18
C GLY A 828 -1.84 42.23 16.06
N PRO A 829 -2.41 41.02 15.91
CA PRO A 829 -3.61 40.58 16.63
C PRO A 829 -3.48 40.49 18.16
N LEU A 830 -2.25 40.50 18.70
CA LEU A 830 -1.98 40.36 20.13
C LEU A 830 -1.78 41.69 20.85
N ALA A 831 -1.76 42.82 20.13
CA ALA A 831 -1.37 44.13 20.67
C ALA A 831 -2.23 44.60 21.85
N ASP A 832 -3.53 44.31 21.81
CA ASP A 832 -4.49 44.80 22.80
C ASP A 832 -5.02 43.72 23.75
N VAL A 833 -4.52 42.49 23.68
CA VAL A 833 -5.00 41.36 24.51
C VAL A 833 -4.94 41.70 26.00
N LEU A 834 -3.81 42.19 26.49
CA LEU A 834 -3.63 42.56 27.89
C LEU A 834 -4.50 43.76 28.28
N ARG A 835 -4.55 44.79 27.43
CA ARG A 835 -5.38 46.00 27.66
C ARG A 835 -6.87 45.64 27.78
N ASN A 836 -7.36 44.81 26.86
CA ASN A 836 -8.75 44.38 26.81
C ASN A 836 -9.10 43.49 28.01
N TRP A 837 -8.19 42.60 28.42
CA TRP A 837 -8.38 41.79 29.63
C TRP A 837 -8.43 42.67 30.89
N LEU A 838 -7.49 43.61 31.06
CA LEU A 838 -7.47 44.51 32.21
C LEU A 838 -8.76 45.35 32.28
N LYS A 839 -9.19 45.92 31.16
CA LYS A 839 -10.42 46.71 31.06
C LYS A 839 -11.66 45.90 31.44
N LYS A 840 -11.77 44.66 30.97
CA LYS A 840 -12.92 43.78 31.28
C LYS A 840 -12.97 43.34 32.75
N ASN A 841 -11.81 43.24 33.40
CA ASN A 841 -11.70 42.82 34.80
C ASN A 841 -11.54 43.98 35.79
N GLU A 842 -11.69 45.23 35.32
CA GLU A 842 -11.54 46.46 36.11
C GLU A 842 -10.16 46.58 36.81
N GLU A 843 -9.13 46.07 36.15
CA GLU A 843 -7.74 46.10 36.63
C GLU A 843 -6.98 47.34 36.10
N PRO A 844 -5.85 47.75 36.74
CA PRO A 844 -5.15 48.97 36.37
C PRO A 844 -4.57 48.95 34.94
N ALA A 845 -5.05 49.85 34.07
CA ALA A 845 -4.63 49.92 32.67
C ALA A 845 -3.13 50.25 32.45
N TRP A 846 -2.50 50.96 33.41
CA TRP A 846 -1.08 51.33 33.33
C TRP A 846 -0.14 50.11 33.24
N ILE A 847 -0.59 48.94 33.70
CA ILE A 847 0.17 47.68 33.63
C ILE A 847 0.47 47.31 32.16
N ALA A 848 -0.50 47.46 31.25
CA ALA A 848 -0.27 47.19 29.84
C ALA A 848 0.74 48.17 29.24
N SER A 849 0.63 49.46 29.53
CA SER A 849 1.58 50.48 29.07
C SER A 849 3.00 50.24 29.60
N MET A 850 3.13 49.76 30.84
CA MET A 850 4.41 49.36 31.43
C MET A 850 5.03 48.19 30.65
N VAL A 851 4.27 47.11 30.44
CA VAL A 851 4.75 45.93 29.69
C VAL A 851 5.14 46.32 28.27
N ASP A 852 4.41 47.23 27.63
CA ASP A 852 4.71 47.69 26.28
C ASP A 852 6.04 48.40 26.15
N ARG A 853 6.30 49.35 27.05
CA ARG A 853 7.57 50.09 27.08
C ARG A 853 8.75 49.17 27.40
N ILE A 854 8.56 48.22 28.33
CA ILE A 854 9.61 47.26 28.69
C ILE A 854 9.90 46.30 27.54
N ASN A 855 8.87 45.82 26.85
CA ASN A 855 9.06 44.99 25.65
C ASN A 855 9.78 45.76 24.54
N GLU A 856 9.55 47.05 24.36
CA GLU A 856 10.31 47.86 23.39
C GLU A 856 11.79 47.98 23.79
N GLU A 857 12.08 48.21 25.07
CA GLU A 857 13.46 48.21 25.57
C GLU A 857 14.15 46.86 25.37
N LEU A 858 13.45 45.76 25.67
CA LEU A 858 13.96 44.40 25.46
C LEU A 858 14.16 44.10 23.97
N ARG A 859 13.25 44.56 23.09
CA ARG A 859 13.36 44.40 21.63
C ARG A 859 14.67 45.02 21.12
N VAL A 860 15.01 46.22 21.58
CA VAL A 860 16.26 46.91 21.23
C VAL A 860 17.48 46.22 21.84
N LEU A 861 17.43 45.87 23.13
CA LEU A 861 18.56 45.27 23.85
C LEU A 861 18.91 43.86 23.35
N LEU A 862 17.90 43.06 22.99
CA LEU A 862 18.02 41.67 22.57
C LEU A 862 18.06 41.51 21.04
N ARG A 863 17.88 42.60 20.29
CA ARG A 863 17.86 42.66 18.82
C ARG A 863 16.83 41.71 18.19
N GLY A 864 15.60 41.71 18.70
CA GLY A 864 14.50 40.91 18.14
C GLY A 864 13.30 40.76 19.06
N SER A 865 12.20 40.23 18.52
CA SER A 865 10.90 40.11 19.19
C SER A 865 10.64 38.73 19.83
N HIS A 866 11.59 37.80 19.74
CA HIS A 866 11.43 36.40 20.16
C HIS A 866 11.64 36.13 21.66
N LEU A 867 12.05 37.14 22.42
CA LEU A 867 12.37 37.05 23.85
C LEU A 867 11.54 38.03 24.72
N LEU A 868 10.50 38.61 24.15
CA LEU A 868 9.63 39.58 24.83
C LEU A 868 8.79 38.93 25.93
N ILE A 869 8.33 39.75 26.87
CA ILE A 869 7.46 39.34 27.97
C ILE A 869 6.05 39.11 27.44
N GLY A 870 5.55 37.89 27.64
CA GLY A 870 4.20 37.50 27.29
C GLY A 870 3.13 38.04 28.25
N HIS A 871 1.94 38.34 27.71
CA HIS A 871 0.83 38.88 28.49
C HIS A 871 0.25 37.89 29.51
N SER A 872 0.45 36.57 29.35
CA SER A 872 -0.14 35.55 30.23
C SER A 872 0.37 35.62 31.67
N HIS A 873 1.53 36.22 31.92
CA HIS A 873 2.04 36.44 33.28
C HIS A 873 1.10 37.34 34.11
N PHE A 874 0.35 38.21 33.45
CA PHE A 874 -0.55 39.18 34.07
C PHE A 874 -2.02 38.74 34.04
N ILE A 875 -2.36 37.74 33.23
CA ILE A 875 -3.71 37.15 33.16
C ILE A 875 -3.84 36.09 34.24
N VAL A 876 -4.46 36.45 35.37
CA VAL A 876 -4.59 35.59 36.55
C VAL A 876 -6.06 35.16 36.77
N PRO A 877 -6.34 33.88 37.05
CA PRO A 877 -7.69 33.42 37.35
C PRO A 877 -8.26 34.10 38.61
N ALA A 878 -9.58 34.28 38.65
CA ALA A 878 -10.28 34.74 39.84
C ALA A 878 -10.11 33.73 40.99
N ALA A 879 -9.69 34.20 42.17
CA ALA A 879 -9.45 33.37 43.35
C ALA A 879 -10.77 32.93 44.00
N GLY A 880 -11.51 32.02 43.36
CA GLY A 880 -12.71 31.39 43.93
C GLY A 880 -13.88 32.36 44.19
N LYS A 881 -15.02 31.79 44.61
CA LYS A 881 -16.35 32.45 44.75
C LYS A 881 -16.27 33.88 45.33
N GLY A 882 -16.40 34.88 44.45
CA GLY A 882 -16.82 36.24 44.81
C GLY A 882 -15.76 37.19 45.36
N LYS A 883 -14.45 36.93 45.25
CA LYS A 883 -13.42 37.94 45.54
C LYS A 883 -12.70 38.38 44.26
N PRO A 884 -12.72 39.68 43.90
CA PRO A 884 -11.89 40.19 42.82
C PRO A 884 -10.41 40.04 43.23
N THR A 885 -9.61 39.43 42.37
CA THR A 885 -8.19 39.23 42.62
C THR A 885 -7.40 40.41 42.06
N VAL A 886 -7.57 41.59 42.67
CA VAL A 886 -6.93 42.83 42.22
C VAL A 886 -5.44 42.60 42.00
N LEU A 887 -4.92 42.99 40.83
CA LEU A 887 -3.49 43.11 40.52
C LEU A 887 -2.89 44.30 41.29
N GLY A 888 -2.95 44.22 42.61
CA GLY A 888 -2.31 45.18 43.49
C GLY A 888 -0.79 45.03 43.46
N GLU A 889 -0.10 46.07 43.91
CA GLU A 889 1.37 46.18 43.88
C GLU A 889 2.08 44.94 44.46
N ALA A 890 1.62 44.41 45.60
CA ALA A 890 2.22 43.22 46.22
C ALA A 890 2.11 41.94 45.38
N ARG A 891 1.11 41.85 44.49
CA ARG A 891 0.98 40.72 43.56
C ARG A 891 1.79 40.95 42.30
N LEU A 892 1.76 42.16 41.75
CA LEU A 892 2.60 42.53 40.61
C LEU A 892 4.08 42.37 40.94
N ARG A 893 4.51 42.81 42.13
CA ARG A 893 5.87 42.56 42.63
C ARG A 893 6.22 41.09 42.66
N ARG A 894 5.32 40.21 43.12
CA ARG A 894 5.56 38.76 43.11
C ARG A 894 5.66 38.18 41.69
N ILE A 895 4.78 38.60 40.78
CA ILE A 895 4.84 38.20 39.36
C ILE A 895 6.19 38.65 38.77
N TRP A 896 6.62 39.86 39.11
CA TRP A 896 7.86 40.44 38.62
C TRP A 896 9.09 39.73 39.17
N ASP A 897 9.26 39.74 40.49
CA ASP A 897 10.46 39.25 41.19
C ASP A 897 10.70 37.75 40.96
N TYR A 898 9.64 36.95 40.81
CA TYR A 898 9.76 35.48 40.70
C TYR A 898 9.44 34.91 39.31
N GLY A 899 8.79 35.68 38.43
CA GLY A 899 8.41 35.22 37.10
C GLY A 899 9.18 35.94 36.00
N ILE A 900 9.08 37.27 35.97
CA ILE A 900 9.57 38.09 34.85
C ILE A 900 11.06 38.42 34.99
N TYR A 901 11.48 38.92 36.16
CA TYR A 901 12.87 39.31 36.39
C TYR A 901 13.86 38.15 36.18
N PRO A 902 13.62 36.92 36.70
CA PRO A 902 14.51 35.79 36.44
C PRO A 902 14.60 35.44 34.94
N MET A 903 13.51 35.60 34.18
CA MET A 903 13.52 35.39 32.73
C MET A 903 14.38 36.43 32.01
N ILE A 904 14.29 37.70 32.40
CA ILE A 904 15.13 38.77 31.85
C ILE A 904 16.60 38.58 32.26
N GLU A 905 16.85 38.12 33.49
CA GLU A 905 18.19 37.78 34.00
C GLU A 905 18.88 36.74 33.14
N ASP A 906 18.19 35.66 32.77
CA ASP A 906 18.72 34.62 31.89
C ASP A 906 19.00 35.17 30.47
N GLN A 907 18.12 36.02 29.95
CA GLN A 907 18.27 36.63 28.62
C GLN A 907 19.42 37.65 28.52
N LEU A 908 19.69 38.38 29.62
CA LEU A 908 20.74 39.39 29.72
C LEU A 908 21.94 38.89 30.55
N TYR A 909 22.15 37.58 30.58
CA TYR A 909 23.25 36.95 31.33
C TYR A 909 24.59 37.66 31.08
N GLY A 910 25.27 38.03 32.17
CA GLY A 910 26.55 38.75 32.13
C GLY A 910 26.46 40.26 31.90
N LYS A 911 25.27 40.88 31.95
CA LYS A 911 25.07 42.34 31.83
C LYS A 911 24.42 42.97 33.08
N PRO A 912 25.11 42.98 34.25
CA PRO A 912 24.54 43.47 35.51
C PRO A 912 24.09 44.95 35.44
N ASP A 913 24.83 45.79 34.72
CA ASP A 913 24.51 47.21 34.54
C ASP A 913 23.18 47.44 33.82
N LYS A 914 22.78 46.50 32.96
CA LYS A 914 21.49 46.55 32.25
C LYS A 914 20.37 45.90 33.05
N LEU A 915 20.67 44.93 33.91
CA LEU A 915 19.68 44.26 34.75
C LEU A 915 19.12 45.16 35.86
N ALA A 916 19.92 46.10 36.37
CA ALA A 916 19.48 47.06 37.38
C ALA A 916 18.22 47.84 36.95
N ASP A 917 18.11 48.16 35.66
CA ASP A 917 16.99 48.89 35.06
C ASP A 917 15.66 48.10 35.05
N PHE A 918 15.71 46.78 35.26
CA PHE A 918 14.56 45.86 35.21
C PHE A 918 14.13 45.34 36.59
N THR A 919 14.77 45.77 37.68
CA THR A 919 14.28 45.49 39.04
C THR A 919 12.88 46.06 39.24
N TRP A 920 12.03 45.42 40.06
CA TRP A 920 10.65 45.89 40.27
C TRP A 920 10.59 47.36 40.71
N ASP A 921 11.45 47.76 41.64
CA ASP A 921 11.48 49.13 42.16
C ASP A 921 11.90 50.15 41.07
N ALA A 922 12.85 49.79 40.19
CA ALA A 922 13.24 50.63 39.06
C ALA A 922 12.13 50.73 38.00
N VAL A 923 11.50 49.61 37.67
CA VAL A 923 10.39 49.53 36.72
C VAL A 923 9.19 50.34 37.20
N LEU A 924 8.80 50.18 38.47
CA LEU A 924 7.68 50.90 39.07
C LEU A 924 7.96 52.41 39.14
N LYS A 925 9.20 52.82 39.43
CA LYS A 925 9.59 54.23 39.40
C LYS A 925 9.49 54.84 38.00
N ARG A 926 9.84 54.09 36.96
CA ARG A 926 9.89 54.55 35.56
C ARG A 926 8.52 54.53 34.87
N PHE A 927 7.69 53.55 35.20
CA PHE A 927 6.46 53.25 34.45
C PHE A 927 5.21 53.03 35.33
N GLY A 928 5.32 53.22 36.64
CA GLY A 928 4.21 53.09 37.58
C GLY A 928 3.18 54.22 37.50
N PRO A 929 2.08 54.14 38.27
CA PRO A 929 0.96 55.08 38.21
C PRO A 929 1.36 56.53 38.52
N SER A 930 2.34 56.73 39.41
CA SER A 930 2.90 58.05 39.75
C SER A 930 3.66 58.70 38.59
N SER A 931 4.16 57.91 37.64
CA SER A 931 4.79 58.38 36.40
C SER A 931 3.77 58.54 35.26
N ALA A 932 2.70 57.74 35.25
CA ALA A 932 1.62 57.82 34.26
C ALA A 932 0.81 59.12 34.39
N ALA A 933 0.54 59.58 35.63
CA ALA A 933 -0.10 60.87 35.86
C ALA A 933 0.76 62.07 35.39
N ALA A 934 2.09 61.95 35.48
CA ALA A 934 3.01 62.96 34.94
C ALA A 934 3.06 62.95 33.41
N ILE A 935 2.74 61.81 32.78
CA ILE A 935 2.71 61.65 31.32
C ILE A 935 1.36 62.07 30.73
N GLU A 936 0.22 61.82 31.38
CA GLU A 936 -1.07 62.41 30.96
C GLU A 936 -1.02 63.95 30.98
N GLU A 937 -0.30 64.52 31.95
CA GLU A 937 -0.06 65.97 32.01
C GLU A 937 0.88 66.43 30.87
N GLN A 938 1.87 65.61 30.50
CA GLN A 938 2.85 65.90 29.45
C GLN A 938 2.29 65.72 28.02
N GLU A 939 1.46 64.69 27.79
CA GLU A 939 0.72 64.44 26.53
C GLU A 939 -0.40 65.48 26.34
N ALA A 940 -1.06 65.92 27.41
CA ALA A 940 -2.00 67.05 27.35
C ALA A 940 -1.29 68.39 27.05
N LEU A 941 -0.06 68.57 27.54
CA LEU A 941 0.81 69.72 27.24
C LEU A 941 1.36 69.71 25.81
N GLU A 942 1.64 68.54 25.23
CA GLU A 942 2.08 68.38 23.84
C GLU A 942 0.91 68.53 22.85
N ALA A 943 -0.27 67.97 23.16
CA ALA A 943 -1.49 68.17 22.35
C ALA A 943 -1.96 69.65 22.32
N SER A 944 -1.72 70.39 23.41
CA SER A 944 -1.94 71.84 23.50
C SER A 944 -0.96 72.64 22.64
N ARG A 945 0.28 72.19 22.50
CA ARG A 945 1.31 72.85 21.66
C ARG A 945 1.10 72.64 20.17
N ASP A 946 0.59 71.48 19.75
CA ASP A 946 0.29 71.22 18.34
C ASP A 946 -1.00 71.91 17.86
N SER A 947 -1.93 72.27 18.77
CA SER A 947 -3.11 73.07 18.41
C SER A 947 -2.85 74.57 18.18
N ASP A 948 -1.67 75.08 18.57
CA ASP A 948 -1.25 76.48 18.36
C ASP A 948 -0.34 76.66 17.13
N ALA A 949 -0.03 75.58 16.39
CA ALA A 949 0.82 75.61 15.19
C ALA A 949 0.13 75.08 13.89
N GLY A 950 -1.18 74.86 13.91
CA GLY A 950 -1.98 74.41 12.75
C GLY A 950 -3.02 75.42 12.31
#